data_AF-A0AA38M3L1-F1
#
_entry.id   AF-A0AA38M3L1-F1
#
_cell.length_a   1.000
_cell.length_b   1.000
_cell.length_c   1.000
_cell.angle_alpha   90.00
_cell.angle_beta   90.00
_cell.angle_gamma   90.00
#
_symmetry.space_group_name_H-M   'P 1'
#
loop_
_entity.id
_entity.type
_entity.pdbx_description
1 polymer ?
#
loop_
_entity_poly.entity_id
_entity_poly.type
_entity_poly.pdbx_seq_one_letter_code
_entity_poly.pdbx_strand_id
1 'polypeptide(L)'
;MSFRPLTQDYIDAVTLPANIAPVSSPSAAIQRLLSKREKSHNAVVSFIKDEFRRHNLELEEGMRKESVRLLETLEKIKNEVKNETKVLNYEKEELVGLDPSIFRTLPLRVHEFDEKRFKIIDEHYEKLKALEMERSKRFKGVLNEAYRKMEKICHLLPYDLMQYFENEIVKLNEITMNNYRYYSKIQSDLKLQIQEDSRTFHQELTVAKERHRRALKWIKVKGVVGFYKPGHLTGMAVEDLNEPSFATGLPLTADDVGIWSKHIQKTLDELDSNSRKLINMYKAAVIHSFNRLFEQMKNVMNVLLEDEPASTILSDTTYLKDDMYKDIANDIAQTYQCDMADLKDLWNTVTIYMESNIENTYFFLNGTSHLWDPHFARVQEFTQLVFQDLRLVIEKHDQAACSFDKKINTTLDKLREDSTIEKLNEHLREANKFTDSIGKLYYSQCDAEIQVLQKYRKFMDQEIDFLISEIDRFLSESGKNTNIREKRSSRLEDLKDESNEEVPVENPQDELIPHQMKACQFQVEAVNNWMFGLWEAIRRYMETCRKELTSQTNYWVETTSVKLKKRREVRQASHEPRYHRIKTAIYDARLKEINEHQEGLNRVEERVKKYLVDSSSFTYLCEENRVQIIQEYERFLRGIEEKLQRAKKSYEVAACIEQTKHVGDEVIKKIEGTFIENFKVLEENRKKIDKVICRFNASIKLFAEGGDYSRDEAKLFNKRILKIKKTVPKKYKKIMAEYNAMKNDTTQKFIKSQAAILARLDHSKVEFEHNEKICEKIKLLQNKIRRAAYDTKFKLHRIDACIDYYSEVSRFEIWKRKHFELMKDAIQECLQKIEEMTNILINAKNRDSGEYLNQLNDLIMDSFREIYRISKVSTTTHIFFFKIGLNATNTQRQRYSW
;
A
#
# COMPACT_ATOMS: atom_id res chain seq x y z
N MET A 1 31.18 1.46 7.08
CA MET A 1 32.13 2.47 6.54
C MET A 1 31.76 3.80 7.16
N SER A 2 32.62 4.37 8.01
CA SER A 2 32.42 5.70 8.58
C SER A 2 32.77 6.75 7.51
N PHE A 3 31.76 7.41 6.96
CA PHE A 3 32.00 8.54 6.07
C PHE A 3 32.26 9.79 6.92
N ARG A 4 33.38 10.46 6.64
CA ARG A 4 33.65 11.82 7.12
C ARG A 4 32.52 12.75 6.62
N PRO A 5 32.08 13.73 7.42
CA PRO A 5 31.25 14.80 6.90
C PRO A 5 32.06 15.57 5.86
N LEU A 6 31.48 15.78 4.68
CA LEU A 6 31.98 16.75 3.73
C LEU A 6 31.98 18.11 4.43
N THR A 7 33.17 18.64 4.70
CA THR A 7 33.35 19.98 5.26
C THR A 7 32.83 21.02 4.29
N GLN A 8 32.36 22.12 4.88
CA GLN A 8 31.67 23.28 4.30
C GLN A 8 32.44 24.05 3.20
N ASP A 9 33.55 23.53 2.70
CA ASP A 9 34.47 24.24 1.79
C ASP A 9 34.14 24.02 0.30
N TYR A 10 33.02 23.36 -0.03
CA TYR A 10 32.57 23.11 -1.41
C TYR A 10 31.36 23.97 -1.85
N ILE A 11 31.01 25.02 -1.08
CA ILE A 11 29.94 25.96 -1.42
C ILE A 11 30.54 27.35 -1.68
N ASP A 12 31.39 27.45 -2.71
CA ASP A 12 31.74 28.74 -3.34
C ASP A 12 31.47 28.71 -4.86
N ALA A 13 30.42 27.98 -5.26
CA ALA A 13 29.84 28.04 -6.61
C ALA A 13 28.69 29.06 -6.72
N VAL A 14 28.64 30.06 -5.84
CA VAL A 14 27.58 31.10 -5.80
C VAL A 14 27.85 32.27 -6.76
N THR A 15 28.98 32.25 -7.49
CA THR A 15 29.36 33.33 -8.42
C THR A 15 29.28 32.96 -9.90
N LEU A 16 28.38 32.04 -10.29
CA LEU A 16 28.04 31.88 -11.71
C LEU A 16 26.85 32.79 -12.07
N PRO A 17 26.99 33.71 -13.04
CA PRO A 17 25.91 34.61 -13.46
C PRO A 17 24.68 33.83 -13.91
N ALA A 18 23.48 34.28 -13.54
CA ALA A 18 22.20 33.67 -13.92
C ALA A 18 21.91 33.65 -15.45
N ASN A 19 22.85 34.11 -16.28
CA ASN A 19 22.73 34.26 -17.73
C ASN A 19 23.84 33.51 -18.50
N ILE A 20 24.24 32.32 -18.04
CA ILE A 20 24.95 31.38 -18.91
C ILE A 20 23.91 30.81 -19.88
N ALA A 21 23.84 31.40 -21.08
CA ALA A 21 23.09 30.84 -22.19
C ALA A 21 23.48 29.37 -22.36
N PRO A 22 22.52 28.43 -22.57
CA PRO A 22 22.85 27.03 -22.75
C PRO A 22 23.81 26.93 -23.92
N VAL A 23 25.05 26.54 -23.61
CA VAL A 23 26.08 26.26 -24.59
C VAL A 23 25.48 25.30 -25.61
N SER A 24 25.69 25.63 -26.88
CA SER A 24 25.37 24.87 -28.09
C SER A 24 25.14 23.38 -27.84
N SER A 25 24.08 22.83 -28.43
CA SER A 25 23.78 21.40 -28.57
C SER A 25 25.03 20.54 -28.36
N PRO A 26 25.04 19.60 -27.38
CA PRO A 26 26.24 18.84 -27.03
C PRO A 26 26.85 18.27 -28.31
N SER A 27 28.17 18.47 -28.48
CA SER A 27 28.85 18.06 -29.71
C SER A 27 28.48 16.60 -30.04
N ALA A 28 28.43 16.25 -31.32
CA ALA A 28 28.05 14.90 -31.75
C ALA A 28 28.90 13.80 -31.05
N ALA A 29 30.14 14.12 -30.64
CA ALA A 29 30.98 13.24 -29.84
C ALA A 29 30.46 13.03 -28.41
N ILE A 30 30.01 14.10 -27.73
CA ILE A 30 29.41 14.02 -26.38
C ILE A 30 28.10 13.22 -26.43
N GLN A 31 27.24 13.47 -27.42
CA GLN A 31 26.00 12.70 -27.60
C GLN A 31 26.27 11.21 -27.84
N ARG A 32 27.28 10.86 -28.66
CA ARG A 32 27.71 9.47 -28.87
C ARG A 32 28.22 8.84 -27.58
N LEU A 33 28.97 9.58 -26.75
CA LEU A 33 29.49 9.09 -25.48
C LEU A 33 28.37 8.88 -24.45
N LEU A 34 27.42 9.80 -24.32
CA LEU A 34 26.24 9.66 -23.46
C LEU A 34 25.38 8.47 -23.90
N SER A 35 25.12 8.34 -25.20
CA SER A 35 24.38 7.19 -25.77
C SER A 35 25.10 5.87 -25.51
N LYS A 36 26.44 5.85 -25.57
CA LYS A 36 27.24 4.66 -25.25
C LYS A 36 27.12 4.30 -23.77
N ARG A 37 27.21 5.28 -22.86
CA ARG A 37 27.04 5.07 -21.41
C ARG A 37 25.65 4.58 -21.07
N GLU A 38 24.61 5.15 -21.67
CA GLU A 38 23.23 4.70 -21.52
C GLU A 38 23.05 3.24 -21.98
N LYS A 39 23.56 2.89 -23.17
CA LYS A 39 23.51 1.50 -23.66
C LYS A 39 24.25 0.54 -22.73
N SER A 40 25.43 0.92 -22.23
CA SER A 40 26.17 0.11 -21.26
C SER A 40 25.42 -0.01 -19.93
N HIS A 41 24.78 1.05 -19.45
CA HIS A 41 23.97 1.01 -18.23
C HIS A 41 22.77 0.07 -18.39
N ASN A 42 22.03 0.20 -19.50
CA ASN A 42 20.90 -0.67 -19.82
C ASN A 42 21.32 -2.15 -19.98
N ALA A 43 22.53 -2.41 -20.49
CA ALA A 43 23.07 -3.77 -20.53
C ALA A 43 23.31 -4.34 -19.11
N VAL A 44 23.77 -3.53 -18.16
CA VAL A 44 23.90 -3.95 -16.75
C VAL A 44 22.52 -4.14 -16.10
N VAL A 45 21.53 -3.31 -16.41
CA VAL A 45 20.14 -3.51 -15.96
C VAL A 45 19.59 -4.85 -16.47
N SER A 46 19.84 -5.20 -17.74
CA SER A 46 19.47 -6.51 -18.30
C SER A 46 20.16 -7.64 -17.55
N PHE A 47 21.47 -7.51 -17.31
CA PHE A 47 22.24 -8.48 -16.54
C PHE A 47 21.64 -8.77 -15.15
N ILE A 48 21.20 -7.74 -14.41
CA ILE A 48 20.52 -7.93 -13.11
C ILE A 48 19.28 -8.81 -13.28
N LYS A 49 18.43 -8.49 -14.27
CA LYS A 49 17.18 -9.21 -14.51
C LYS A 49 17.42 -10.66 -14.90
N ASP A 50 18.39 -10.90 -15.77
CA ASP A 50 18.74 -12.23 -16.26
C ASP A 50 19.34 -13.10 -15.13
N GLU A 51 20.22 -12.55 -14.31
CA GLU A 51 20.81 -13.26 -13.16
C GLU A 51 19.80 -13.52 -12.05
N PHE A 52 18.90 -12.57 -11.75
CA PHE A 52 17.80 -12.80 -10.83
C PHE A 52 16.89 -13.92 -11.31
N ARG A 53 16.54 -13.91 -12.61
CA ARG A 53 15.72 -14.97 -13.21
C ARG A 53 16.41 -16.33 -13.11
N ARG A 54 17.70 -16.42 -13.43
CA ARG A 54 18.48 -17.66 -13.34
C ARG A 54 18.50 -18.20 -11.91
N HIS A 55 18.84 -17.38 -10.94
CA HIS A 55 18.87 -17.78 -9.54
C HIS A 55 17.49 -18.13 -8.97
N ASN A 56 16.42 -17.46 -9.40
CA ASN A 56 15.07 -17.83 -9.02
C ASN A 56 14.70 -19.23 -9.53
N LEU A 57 14.96 -19.54 -10.80
CA LEU A 57 14.66 -20.86 -11.36
C LEU A 57 15.38 -21.98 -10.62
N GLU A 58 16.66 -21.80 -10.30
CA GLU A 58 17.45 -22.78 -9.54
C GLU A 58 16.89 -23.03 -8.13
N LEU A 59 16.49 -21.97 -7.42
CA LEU A 59 16.00 -22.08 -6.04
C LEU A 59 14.54 -22.52 -5.98
N GLU A 60 13.70 -22.13 -6.93
CA GLU A 60 12.33 -22.62 -7.07
C GLU A 60 12.30 -24.12 -7.36
N GLU A 61 13.26 -24.64 -8.14
CA GLU A 61 13.47 -26.07 -8.31
C GLU A 61 13.76 -26.77 -6.97
N GLY A 62 14.64 -26.19 -6.15
CA GLY A 62 14.93 -26.70 -4.81
C GLY A 62 13.71 -26.71 -3.90
N MET A 63 12.94 -25.61 -3.87
CA MET A 63 11.71 -25.50 -3.09
C MET A 63 10.65 -26.52 -3.55
N ARG A 64 10.53 -26.73 -4.86
CA ARG A 64 9.59 -27.71 -5.43
C ARG A 64 9.97 -29.13 -5.05
N LYS A 65 11.25 -29.50 -5.16
CA LYS A 65 11.74 -30.83 -4.73
C LYS A 65 11.46 -31.09 -3.27
N GLU A 66 11.70 -30.11 -2.40
CA GLU A 66 11.43 -30.24 -0.97
C GLU A 66 9.92 -30.31 -0.67
N SER A 67 9.08 -29.62 -1.45
CA SER A 67 7.61 -29.70 -1.34
C SER A 67 7.07 -31.06 -1.78
N VAL A 68 7.60 -31.63 -2.87
CA VAL A 68 7.23 -32.99 -3.33
C VAL A 68 7.63 -34.02 -2.28
N ARG A 69 8.84 -33.93 -1.72
CA ARG A 69 9.30 -34.81 -0.63
C ARG A 69 8.39 -34.75 0.59
N LEU A 70 7.95 -33.55 0.99
CA LEU A 70 6.99 -33.38 2.08
C LEU A 70 5.69 -34.13 1.78
N LEU A 71 5.11 -33.92 0.60
CA LEU A 71 3.86 -34.55 0.19
C LEU A 71 3.97 -36.08 0.18
N GLU A 72 5.02 -36.64 -0.39
CA GLU A 72 5.27 -38.09 -0.41
C GLU A 72 5.38 -38.66 1.00
N THR A 73 6.07 -37.95 1.90
CA THR A 73 6.27 -38.41 3.28
C THR A 73 4.97 -38.33 4.09
N LEU A 74 4.22 -37.24 3.97
CA LEU A 74 2.92 -37.09 4.64
C LEU A 74 1.91 -38.11 4.11
N GLU A 75 1.89 -38.37 2.82
CA GLU A 75 1.00 -39.37 2.22
C GLU A 75 1.36 -40.79 2.68
N LYS A 76 2.66 -41.11 2.81
CA LYS A 76 3.10 -42.38 3.39
C LYS A 76 2.58 -42.55 4.82
N ILE A 77 2.76 -41.54 5.69
CA ILE A 77 2.29 -41.58 7.08
C ILE A 77 0.77 -41.67 7.13
N LYS A 78 0.06 -40.93 6.27
CA LYS A 78 -1.40 -40.99 6.17
C LYS A 78 -1.89 -42.40 5.84
N ASN A 79 -1.20 -43.10 4.93
CA ASN A 79 -1.52 -44.49 4.61
C ASN A 79 -1.21 -45.46 5.77
N GLU A 80 -0.14 -45.22 6.54
CA GLU A 80 0.16 -45.96 7.77
C GLU A 80 -0.94 -45.77 8.82
N VAL A 81 -1.34 -44.53 9.08
CA VAL A 81 -2.48 -44.20 9.97
C VAL A 81 -3.75 -44.90 9.50
N LYS A 82 -4.07 -44.81 8.21
CA LYS A 82 -5.26 -45.47 7.64
C LYS A 82 -5.23 -46.99 7.81
N ASN A 83 -4.05 -47.62 7.75
CA ASN A 83 -3.91 -49.06 7.96
C ASN A 83 -4.15 -49.44 9.43
N GLU A 84 -3.60 -48.67 10.38
CA GLU A 84 -3.81 -48.87 11.82
C GLU A 84 -5.28 -48.62 12.22
N THR A 85 -5.95 -47.65 11.59
CA THR A 85 -7.34 -47.31 11.88
C THR A 85 -8.37 -48.16 11.14
N LYS A 86 -7.97 -49.18 10.36
CA LYS A 86 -8.91 -50.09 9.66
C LYS A 86 -9.93 -50.73 10.60
N VAL A 87 -9.54 -51.00 11.85
CA VAL A 87 -10.39 -51.58 12.88
C VAL A 87 -11.62 -50.73 13.22
N LEU A 88 -11.57 -49.40 12.95
CA LEU A 88 -12.71 -48.51 13.15
C LEU A 88 -13.84 -48.75 12.14
N ASN A 89 -13.54 -49.39 11.01
CA ASN A 89 -14.50 -49.69 9.94
C ASN A 89 -15.10 -51.09 10.04
N TYR A 90 -14.74 -51.88 11.05
CA TYR A 90 -15.24 -53.24 11.21
C TYR A 90 -16.76 -53.29 11.44
N GLU A 91 -17.38 -54.32 10.88
CA GLU A 91 -18.81 -54.60 11.04
C GLU A 91 -19.08 -55.43 12.31
N LYS A 92 -20.36 -55.65 12.63
CA LYS A 92 -20.82 -56.20 13.92
C LYS A 92 -20.14 -57.52 14.33
N GLU A 93 -19.85 -58.41 13.38
CA GLU A 93 -19.30 -59.75 13.65
C GLU A 93 -17.79 -59.70 13.93
N GLU A 94 -17.05 -58.84 13.23
CA GLU A 94 -15.62 -58.60 13.42
C GLU A 94 -15.33 -57.80 14.69
N LEU A 95 -16.26 -56.90 15.08
CA LEU A 95 -16.17 -56.10 16.28
C LEU A 95 -16.14 -56.92 17.58
N VAL A 96 -16.66 -58.14 17.56
CA VAL A 96 -16.77 -58.99 18.76
C VAL A 96 -15.44 -59.58 19.19
N GLY A 97 -14.60 -59.93 18.21
CA GLY A 97 -13.28 -60.54 18.45
C GLY A 97 -12.15 -59.54 18.74
N LEU A 98 -12.45 -58.24 18.73
CA LEU A 98 -11.48 -57.19 19.02
C LEU A 98 -11.14 -57.13 20.50
N ASP A 99 -9.85 -57.17 20.82
CA ASP A 99 -9.34 -56.94 22.16
C ASP A 99 -9.68 -55.51 22.63
N PRO A 100 -10.40 -55.33 23.76
CA PRO A 100 -10.72 -54.00 24.31
C PRO A 100 -9.49 -53.11 24.57
N SER A 101 -8.30 -53.70 24.74
CA SER A 101 -7.04 -52.94 24.89
C SER A 101 -6.75 -52.03 23.69
N ILE A 102 -7.26 -52.37 22.49
CA ILE A 102 -7.05 -51.62 21.26
C ILE A 102 -7.60 -50.19 21.34
N PHE A 103 -8.68 -49.96 22.08
CA PHE A 103 -9.26 -48.62 22.28
C PHE A 103 -8.41 -47.73 23.19
N ARG A 104 -7.44 -48.31 23.92
CA ARG A 104 -6.44 -47.56 24.70
C ARG A 104 -5.15 -47.38 23.91
N THR A 105 -4.73 -48.37 23.13
CA THR A 105 -3.44 -48.34 22.42
C THR A 105 -3.51 -47.59 21.07
N LEU A 106 -4.66 -47.63 20.37
CA LEU A 106 -4.82 -46.98 19.07
C LEU A 106 -4.70 -45.43 19.13
N PRO A 107 -5.27 -44.71 20.12
CA PRO A 107 -5.03 -43.27 20.28
C PRO A 107 -3.56 -42.91 20.44
N LEU A 108 -2.83 -43.68 21.25
CA LEU A 108 -1.41 -43.44 21.51
C LEU A 108 -0.61 -43.58 20.20
N ARG A 109 -0.89 -44.61 19.40
CA ARG A 109 -0.26 -44.79 18.08
C ARG A 109 -0.59 -43.67 17.10
N VAL A 110 -1.85 -43.24 17.03
CA VAL A 110 -2.24 -42.11 16.15
C VAL A 110 -1.56 -40.81 16.59
N HIS A 111 -1.46 -40.57 17.89
CA HIS A 111 -0.71 -39.43 18.43
C HIS A 111 0.78 -39.49 18.06
N GLU A 112 1.43 -40.65 18.12
CA GLU A 112 2.82 -40.83 17.64
C GLU A 112 2.97 -40.47 16.14
N PHE A 113 1.97 -40.78 15.31
CA PHE A 113 1.97 -40.37 13.91
C PHE A 113 1.75 -38.87 13.74
N ASP A 114 0.90 -38.24 14.55
CA ASP A 114 0.68 -36.78 14.55
C ASP A 114 1.98 -36.04 14.89
N GLU A 115 2.69 -36.47 15.94
CA GLU A 115 3.99 -35.91 16.33
C GLU A 115 5.03 -36.04 15.20
N LYS A 116 5.09 -37.19 14.53
CA LYS A 116 5.96 -37.38 13.35
C LYS A 116 5.58 -36.40 12.23
N ARG A 117 4.29 -36.21 11.94
CA ARG A 117 3.82 -35.28 10.91
C ARG A 117 4.17 -33.83 11.27
N PHE A 118 3.97 -33.41 12.51
CA PHE A 118 4.35 -32.07 12.98
C PHE A 118 5.84 -31.81 12.83
N LYS A 119 6.68 -32.76 13.23
CA LYS A 119 8.14 -32.65 13.09
C LYS A 119 8.57 -32.49 11.64
N ILE A 120 8.00 -33.27 10.72
CA ILE A 120 8.32 -33.20 9.28
C ILE A 120 7.89 -31.85 8.68
N ILE A 121 6.74 -31.31 9.10
CA ILE A 121 6.28 -29.98 8.69
C ILE A 121 7.24 -28.88 9.17
N ASP A 122 7.72 -28.98 10.41
CA ASP A 122 8.68 -28.03 10.97
C ASP A 122 10.04 -28.10 10.26
N GLU A 123 10.53 -29.30 9.97
CA GLU A 123 11.74 -29.52 9.16
C GLU A 123 11.60 -28.93 7.75
N HIS A 124 10.44 -29.09 7.12
CA HIS A 124 10.16 -28.51 5.80
C HIS A 124 10.18 -26.98 5.83
N TYR A 125 9.53 -26.38 6.83
CA TYR A 125 9.52 -24.92 7.01
C TYR A 125 10.93 -24.35 7.16
N GLU A 126 11.77 -24.95 8.01
CA GLU A 126 13.16 -24.48 8.20
C GLU A 126 14.00 -24.64 6.92
N LYS A 127 13.77 -25.67 6.10
CA LYS A 127 14.44 -25.80 4.80
C LYS A 127 13.99 -24.75 3.79
N LEU A 128 12.69 -24.45 3.69
CA LEU A 128 12.20 -23.37 2.84
C LEU A 128 12.80 -22.02 3.26
N LYS A 129 12.90 -21.79 4.58
CA LYS A 129 13.52 -20.59 5.14
C LYS A 129 15.00 -20.49 4.78
N ALA A 130 15.73 -21.60 4.83
CA ALA A 130 17.14 -21.68 4.44
C ALA A 130 17.33 -21.38 2.94
N LEU A 131 16.47 -21.93 2.06
CA LEU A 131 16.49 -21.65 0.62
C LEU A 131 16.19 -20.18 0.30
N GLU A 132 15.27 -19.54 1.03
CA GLU A 132 14.96 -18.12 0.87
C GLU A 132 16.09 -17.22 1.38
N MET A 133 16.79 -17.62 2.44
CA MET A 133 17.99 -16.95 2.92
C MET A 133 19.12 -17.06 1.88
N GLU A 134 19.26 -18.22 1.23
CA GLU A 134 20.20 -18.41 0.13
C GLU A 134 19.84 -17.52 -1.08
N ARG A 135 18.56 -17.42 -1.45
CA ARG A 135 18.06 -16.49 -2.50
C ARG A 135 18.51 -15.06 -2.23
N SER A 136 18.25 -14.58 -1.02
CA SER A 136 18.61 -13.23 -0.59
C SER A 136 20.12 -12.98 -0.67
N LYS A 137 20.94 -13.98 -0.28
CA LYS A 137 22.40 -13.91 -0.37
C LYS A 137 22.89 -13.81 -1.82
N ARG A 138 22.33 -14.62 -2.73
CA ARG A 138 22.69 -14.61 -4.16
C ARG A 138 22.30 -13.29 -4.83
N PHE A 139 21.09 -12.79 -4.56
CA PHE A 139 20.62 -11.50 -5.08
C PHE A 139 21.46 -10.32 -4.60
N LYS A 140 21.85 -10.32 -3.32
CA LYS A 140 22.80 -9.33 -2.79
C LYS A 140 24.14 -9.37 -3.53
N GLY A 141 24.63 -10.55 -3.90
CA GLY A 141 25.82 -10.71 -4.73
C GLY A 141 25.70 -10.02 -6.09
N VAL A 142 24.61 -10.30 -6.82
CA VAL A 142 24.31 -9.71 -8.14
C VAL A 142 24.16 -8.19 -8.05
N LEU A 143 23.44 -7.67 -7.04
CA LEU A 143 23.28 -6.22 -6.87
C LEU A 143 24.61 -5.52 -6.59
N ASN A 144 25.47 -6.09 -5.73
CA ASN A 144 26.79 -5.51 -5.47
C ASN A 144 27.68 -5.47 -6.71
N GLU A 145 27.64 -6.53 -7.53
CA GLU A 145 28.38 -6.56 -8.79
C GLU A 145 27.84 -5.52 -9.78
N ALA A 146 26.52 -5.44 -9.92
CA ALA A 146 25.88 -4.48 -10.81
C ALA A 146 26.13 -3.04 -10.37
N TYR A 147 26.08 -2.74 -9.07
CA TYR A 147 26.39 -1.42 -8.52
C TYR A 147 27.80 -0.98 -8.94
N ARG A 148 28.81 -1.83 -8.72
CA ARG A 148 30.21 -1.54 -9.12
C ARG A 148 30.36 -1.33 -10.63
N LYS A 149 29.60 -2.07 -11.45
CA LYS A 149 29.61 -1.88 -12.92
C LYS A 149 28.95 -0.56 -13.31
N MET A 150 27.80 -0.23 -12.74
CA MET A 150 27.07 1.01 -13.05
C MET A 150 27.80 2.27 -12.54
N GLU A 151 28.44 2.17 -11.38
CA GLU A 151 29.30 3.23 -10.83
C GLU A 151 30.44 3.58 -11.79
N LYS A 152 31.09 2.56 -12.40
CA LYS A 152 32.14 2.79 -13.42
C LYS A 152 31.63 3.38 -14.73
N ILE A 153 30.37 3.12 -15.09
CA ILE A 153 29.78 3.63 -16.33
C ILE A 153 29.45 5.13 -16.22
N CYS A 154 29.15 5.62 -15.01
CA CYS A 154 28.79 7.01 -14.73
C CYS A 154 27.70 7.55 -15.68
N HIS A 155 26.65 6.76 -15.93
CA HIS A 155 25.48 7.19 -16.71
C HIS A 155 24.49 7.98 -15.84
N LEU A 156 24.25 7.50 -14.62
CA LEU A 156 23.46 8.18 -13.59
C LEU A 156 24.40 8.93 -12.63
N LEU A 157 23.88 9.99 -11.98
CA LEU A 157 24.59 10.62 -10.88
C LEU A 157 24.68 9.66 -9.68
N PRO A 158 25.68 9.78 -8.79
CA PRO A 158 25.83 8.89 -7.64
C PRO A 158 24.56 8.79 -6.78
N TYR A 159 23.86 9.91 -6.57
CA TYR A 159 22.60 9.93 -5.82
C TYR A 159 21.50 9.13 -6.51
N ASP A 160 21.27 9.35 -7.82
CA ASP A 160 20.25 8.63 -8.58
C ASP A 160 20.55 7.12 -8.67
N LEU A 161 21.85 6.77 -8.74
CA LEU A 161 22.29 5.39 -8.73
C LEU A 161 22.01 4.74 -7.37
N MET A 162 22.31 5.40 -6.26
CA MET A 162 21.97 4.91 -4.92
C MET A 162 20.45 4.72 -4.78
N GLN A 163 19.66 5.72 -5.20
CA GLN A 163 18.21 5.64 -5.14
C GLN A 163 17.64 4.48 -5.97
N TYR A 164 18.20 4.21 -7.15
CA TYR A 164 17.83 3.04 -7.96
C TYR A 164 18.05 1.73 -7.19
N PHE A 165 19.21 1.55 -6.56
CA PHE A 165 19.51 0.34 -5.80
C PHE A 165 18.72 0.22 -4.49
N GLU A 166 18.45 1.33 -3.80
CA GLU A 166 17.56 1.35 -2.64
C GLU A 166 16.16 0.85 -3.02
N ASN A 167 15.61 1.34 -4.12
CA ASN A 167 14.31 0.88 -4.63
C ASN A 167 14.31 -0.62 -4.98
N GLU A 168 15.37 -1.12 -5.61
CA GLU A 168 15.48 -2.56 -5.93
C GLU A 168 15.65 -3.41 -4.67
N ILE A 169 16.40 -2.94 -3.66
CA ILE A 169 16.52 -3.63 -2.36
C ILE A 169 15.17 -3.69 -1.63
N VAL A 170 14.41 -2.59 -1.62
CA VAL A 170 13.07 -2.56 -1.01
C VAL A 170 12.14 -3.58 -1.67
N LYS A 171 12.08 -3.61 -3.00
CA LYS A 171 11.26 -4.61 -3.74
C LYS A 171 11.64 -6.03 -3.40
N LEU A 172 12.95 -6.34 -3.32
CA LEU A 172 13.41 -7.68 -2.95
C LEU A 172 13.03 -8.05 -1.52
N ASN A 173 13.20 -7.12 -0.58
CA ASN A 173 12.80 -7.34 0.82
C ASN A 173 11.29 -7.58 0.95
N GLU A 174 10.47 -6.84 0.21
CA GLU A 174 9.02 -7.05 0.17
C GLU A 174 8.66 -8.46 -0.33
N ILE A 175 9.30 -8.92 -1.41
CA ILE A 175 9.11 -10.28 -1.95
C ILE A 175 9.52 -11.32 -0.91
N THR A 176 10.70 -11.20 -0.31
CA THR A 176 11.21 -12.15 0.70
C THR A 176 10.33 -12.21 1.95
N MET A 177 9.87 -11.06 2.44
CA MET A 177 8.94 -10.99 3.58
C MET A 177 7.60 -11.64 3.26
N ASN A 178 7.08 -11.45 2.05
CA ASN A 178 5.86 -12.11 1.60
C ASN A 178 6.06 -13.64 1.51
N ASN A 179 7.20 -14.11 1.00
CA ASN A 179 7.53 -15.53 0.96
C ASN A 179 7.57 -16.15 2.36
N TYR A 180 8.23 -15.51 3.34
CA TYR A 180 8.23 -16.00 4.73
C TYR A 180 6.82 -16.09 5.34
N ARG A 181 5.97 -15.10 5.05
CA ARG A 181 4.56 -15.14 5.48
C ARG A 181 3.81 -16.32 4.85
N TYR A 182 4.04 -16.59 3.57
CA TYR A 182 3.43 -17.74 2.89
C TYR A 182 3.91 -19.07 3.48
N TYR A 183 5.21 -19.21 3.76
CA TYR A 183 5.74 -20.45 4.37
C TYR A 183 5.19 -20.69 5.77
N SER A 184 5.12 -19.64 6.60
CA SER A 184 4.53 -19.74 7.94
C SER A 184 3.03 -20.06 7.90
N LYS A 185 2.32 -19.50 6.91
CA LYS A 185 0.91 -19.82 6.68
C LYS A 185 0.73 -21.29 6.29
N ILE A 186 1.49 -21.80 5.31
CA ILE A 186 1.42 -23.21 4.89
C ILE A 186 1.71 -24.14 6.07
N GLN A 187 2.74 -23.84 6.87
CA GLN A 187 3.07 -24.58 8.08
C GLN A 187 1.86 -24.65 9.04
N SER A 188 1.25 -23.50 9.31
CA SER A 188 0.09 -23.39 10.22
C SER A 188 -1.13 -24.14 9.68
N ASP A 189 -1.44 -23.98 8.40
CA ASP A 189 -2.58 -24.62 7.73
C ASP A 189 -2.43 -26.16 7.75
N LEU A 190 -1.22 -26.68 7.48
CA LEU A 190 -0.94 -28.12 7.55
C LEU A 190 -1.02 -28.66 8.99
N LYS A 191 -0.54 -27.91 9.98
CA LYS A 191 -0.66 -28.29 11.38
C LYS A 191 -2.13 -28.33 11.83
N LEU A 192 -2.91 -27.34 11.42
CA LEU A 192 -4.34 -27.29 11.70
C LEU A 192 -5.07 -28.49 11.08
N GLN A 193 -4.73 -28.85 9.84
CA GLN A 193 -5.30 -30.02 9.17
C GLN A 193 -5.03 -31.32 9.96
N ILE A 194 -3.83 -31.51 10.51
CA ILE A 194 -3.52 -32.68 11.35
C ILE A 194 -4.36 -32.69 12.63
N GLN A 195 -4.55 -31.53 13.26
CA GLN A 195 -5.41 -31.42 14.45
C GLN A 195 -6.87 -31.76 14.12
N GLU A 196 -7.37 -31.33 12.96
CA GLU A 196 -8.72 -31.66 12.49
C GLU A 196 -8.86 -33.16 12.17
N ASP A 197 -7.87 -33.77 11.52
CA ASP A 197 -7.81 -35.21 11.27
C ASP A 197 -7.83 -35.98 12.60
N SER A 198 -7.04 -35.55 13.59
CA SER A 198 -6.97 -36.16 14.92
C SER A 198 -8.31 -36.06 15.65
N ARG A 199 -8.97 -34.89 15.60
CA ARG A 199 -10.31 -34.72 16.16
C ARG A 199 -11.33 -35.66 15.51
N THR A 200 -11.28 -35.80 14.19
CA THR A 200 -12.16 -36.69 13.43
C THR A 200 -11.92 -38.15 13.83
N PHE A 201 -10.65 -38.57 13.94
CA PHE A 201 -10.28 -39.88 14.43
C PHE A 201 -10.84 -40.18 15.83
N HIS A 202 -10.74 -39.25 16.79
CA HIS A 202 -11.28 -39.43 18.14
C HIS A 202 -12.82 -39.60 18.15
N GLN A 203 -13.51 -38.88 17.26
CA GLN A 203 -14.96 -39.04 17.08
C GLN A 203 -15.29 -40.44 16.52
N GLU A 204 -14.59 -40.87 15.47
CA GLU A 204 -14.76 -42.20 14.88
C GLU A 204 -14.46 -43.32 15.87
N LEU A 205 -13.41 -43.15 16.67
CA LEU A 205 -13.03 -44.07 17.74
C LEU A 205 -14.12 -44.18 18.80
N THR A 206 -14.70 -43.06 19.22
CA THR A 206 -15.82 -43.04 20.18
C THR A 206 -17.03 -43.81 19.64
N VAL A 207 -17.34 -43.59 18.36
CA VAL A 207 -18.42 -44.31 17.66
C VAL A 207 -18.10 -45.81 17.54
N ALA A 208 -16.87 -46.18 17.22
CA ALA A 208 -16.43 -47.58 17.15
C ALA A 208 -16.48 -48.28 18.52
N LYS A 209 -16.05 -47.59 19.60
CA LYS A 209 -16.13 -48.08 20.98
C LYS A 209 -17.57 -48.37 21.41
N GLU A 210 -18.51 -47.49 21.05
CA GLU A 210 -19.93 -47.70 21.33
C GLU A 210 -20.53 -48.83 20.47
N ARG A 211 -20.13 -48.95 19.20
CA ARG A 211 -20.51 -50.08 18.33
C ARG A 211 -20.03 -51.42 18.91
N HIS A 212 -18.78 -51.50 19.35
CA HIS A 212 -18.20 -52.66 20.02
C HIS A 212 -18.97 -53.01 21.31
N ARG A 213 -19.26 -52.01 22.17
CA ARG A 213 -20.07 -52.21 23.39
C ARG A 213 -21.45 -52.79 23.09
N ARG A 214 -22.12 -52.32 22.03
CA ARG A 214 -23.42 -52.85 21.58
C ARG A 214 -23.32 -54.27 21.04
N ALA A 215 -22.28 -54.59 20.27
CA ALA A 215 -22.04 -55.93 19.77
C ALA A 215 -21.83 -56.94 20.92
N LEU A 216 -21.02 -56.58 21.93
CA LEU A 216 -20.84 -57.39 23.14
C LEU A 216 -22.16 -57.58 23.93
N LYS A 217 -22.99 -56.54 24.05
CA LYS A 217 -24.32 -56.66 24.67
C LYS A 217 -25.23 -57.60 23.88
N TRP A 218 -25.21 -57.53 22.56
CA TRP A 218 -26.04 -58.39 21.70
C TRP A 218 -25.66 -59.87 21.83
N ILE A 219 -24.37 -60.18 21.97
CA ILE A 219 -23.91 -61.55 22.26
C ILE A 219 -24.31 -62.01 23.66
N LYS A 220 -24.20 -61.14 24.67
CA LYS A 220 -24.71 -61.46 26.02
C LYS A 220 -26.22 -61.73 26.01
N VAL A 221 -27.00 -61.02 25.19
CA VAL A 221 -28.44 -61.23 25.02
C VAL A 221 -28.78 -62.52 24.26
N LYS A 222 -27.92 -63.00 23.35
CA LYS A 222 -28.08 -64.32 22.70
C LYS A 222 -27.54 -65.50 23.53
N GLY A 223 -26.59 -65.26 24.43
CA GLY A 223 -25.97 -66.29 25.28
C GLY A 223 -26.66 -66.53 26.62
N VAL A 224 -27.50 -65.62 27.11
CA VAL A 224 -28.11 -65.73 28.45
C VAL A 224 -29.56 -65.25 28.42
N VAL A 225 -30.48 -66.22 28.38
CA VAL A 225 -31.74 -66.13 29.11
C VAL A 225 -31.37 -65.99 30.59
N GLY A 226 -31.74 -64.89 31.23
CA GLY A 226 -31.64 -64.74 32.69
C GLY A 226 -31.27 -63.35 33.17
N PHE A 227 -32.30 -62.58 33.54
CA PHE A 227 -32.36 -61.56 34.61
C PHE A 227 -31.07 -60.81 35.02
N TYR A 228 -31.04 -59.47 34.86
CA TYR A 228 -31.15 -58.51 35.97
C TYR A 228 -31.13 -57.04 35.48
N LYS A 229 -31.74 -56.18 36.30
CA LYS A 229 -32.12 -54.76 36.12
C LYS A 229 -30.94 -53.77 36.09
N PRO A 230 -31.18 -52.50 35.66
CA PRO A 230 -30.15 -51.56 35.22
C PRO A 230 -29.58 -50.71 36.37
N GLY A 231 -28.24 -50.58 36.40
CA GLY A 231 -27.50 -49.62 37.23
C GLY A 231 -26.84 -48.53 36.39
N HIS A 232 -26.86 -47.32 36.92
CA HIS A 232 -26.39 -46.04 36.37
C HIS A 232 -25.12 -46.05 35.52
N LEU A 233 -25.15 -45.25 34.44
CA LEU A 233 -23.99 -44.79 33.69
C LEU A 233 -23.77 -43.30 33.99
N THR A 234 -22.70 -43.00 34.72
CA THR A 234 -22.05 -41.69 34.77
C THR A 234 -20.57 -41.90 34.54
N GLY A 235 -19.97 -41.08 33.66
CA GLY A 235 -18.53 -41.07 33.42
C GLY A 235 -18.16 -40.99 31.94
N MET A 236 -18.41 -39.84 31.32
CA MET A 236 -17.61 -39.39 30.18
C MET A 236 -16.34 -38.73 30.75
N ALA A 237 -15.19 -39.29 30.42
CA ALA A 237 -13.91 -38.64 30.64
C ALA A 237 -13.70 -37.59 29.54
N VAL A 238 -13.45 -36.35 29.97
CA VAL A 238 -12.91 -35.27 29.14
C VAL A 238 -11.56 -34.93 29.76
N GLU A 239 -10.49 -35.28 29.06
CA GLU A 239 -9.14 -34.80 29.33
C GLU A 239 -8.76 -33.69 28.35
N ASP A 240 -7.81 -32.87 28.80
CA ASP A 240 -7.06 -31.80 28.14
C ASP A 240 -7.66 -30.39 28.02
N LEU A 241 -7.52 -29.64 29.13
CA LEU A 241 -7.05 -28.25 29.09
C LEU A 241 -5.99 -28.03 30.18
N ASN A 242 -4.76 -27.79 29.72
CA ASN A 242 -3.57 -27.32 30.44
C ASN A 242 -3.82 -26.74 31.84
N GLU A 243 -3.38 -27.48 32.86
CA GLU A 243 -3.26 -27.02 34.23
C GLU A 243 -2.18 -25.92 34.35
N PRO A 244 -2.48 -24.78 34.99
CA PRO A 244 -1.46 -24.08 35.75
C PRO A 244 -1.18 -24.92 36.99
N SER A 245 0.07 -25.37 37.16
CA SER A 245 0.57 -25.94 38.40
C SER A 245 0.18 -25.04 39.59
N PHE A 246 -0.79 -25.51 40.36
CA PHE A 246 -1.13 -24.97 41.67
C PHE A 246 -0.24 -25.68 42.68
N ALA A 247 0.92 -25.08 42.98
CA ALA A 247 1.61 -25.35 44.24
C ALA A 247 0.83 -24.64 45.35
N THR A 248 -0.31 -25.22 45.74
CA THR A 248 -0.95 -24.88 47.02
C THR A 248 -0.03 -25.42 48.10
N GLY A 249 0.65 -24.51 48.80
CA GLY A 249 1.27 -24.80 50.08
C GLY A 249 0.20 -25.12 51.10
N LEU A 250 -0.35 -26.33 51.04
CA LEU A 250 -0.85 -27.00 52.24
C LEU A 250 0.37 -27.29 53.13
N PRO A 251 0.23 -27.29 54.46
CA PRO A 251 1.33 -27.49 55.40
C PRO A 251 1.89 -28.92 55.43
N LEU A 252 1.54 -29.76 54.45
CA LEU A 252 2.04 -31.12 54.26
C LEU A 252 2.60 -31.21 52.85
N THR A 253 3.92 -31.25 52.74
CA THR A 253 4.62 -31.53 51.49
C THR A 253 4.38 -32.99 51.07
N ALA A 254 4.57 -33.31 49.79
CA ALA A 254 4.50 -34.71 49.32
C ALA A 254 5.46 -35.62 50.11
N ASP A 255 6.57 -35.07 50.59
CA ASP A 255 7.52 -35.75 51.46
C ASP A 255 6.92 -36.03 52.85
N ASP A 256 6.16 -35.09 53.43
CA ASP A 256 5.47 -35.29 54.71
C ASP A 256 4.40 -36.39 54.61
N VAL A 257 3.66 -36.45 53.51
CA VAL A 257 2.68 -37.53 53.23
C VAL A 257 3.40 -38.87 53.05
N GLY A 258 4.56 -38.88 52.38
CA GLY A 258 5.40 -40.06 52.22
C GLY A 258 5.97 -40.57 53.54
N ILE A 259 6.43 -39.67 54.42
CA ILE A 259 6.92 -40.00 55.78
C ILE A 259 5.77 -40.53 56.63
N TRP A 260 4.60 -39.90 56.55
CA TRP A 260 3.39 -40.31 57.25
C TRP A 260 2.92 -41.70 56.83
N SER A 261 2.86 -41.98 55.52
CA SER A 261 2.51 -43.30 54.98
C SER A 261 3.48 -44.38 55.46
N LYS A 262 4.79 -44.08 55.50
CA LYS A 262 5.81 -45.00 56.04
C LYS A 262 5.63 -45.26 57.53
N HIS A 263 5.29 -44.26 58.33
CA HIS A 263 5.02 -44.45 59.76
C HIS A 263 3.78 -45.30 60.00
N ILE A 264 2.69 -45.05 59.28
CA ILE A 264 1.48 -45.89 59.37
C ILE A 264 1.82 -47.34 58.99
N GLN A 265 2.50 -47.54 57.87
CA GLN A 265 2.87 -48.88 57.44
C GLN A 265 3.74 -49.57 58.49
N LYS A 266 4.73 -48.87 59.05
CA LYS A 266 5.56 -49.38 60.14
C LYS A 266 4.74 -49.76 61.37
N THR A 267 3.80 -48.92 61.80
CA THR A 267 2.93 -49.22 62.95
C THR A 267 2.00 -50.40 62.67
N LEU A 268 1.47 -50.52 61.45
CA LEU A 268 0.66 -51.66 61.05
C LEU A 268 1.49 -52.96 61.00
N ASP A 269 2.71 -52.90 60.47
CA ASP A 269 3.64 -54.03 60.44
C ASP A 269 4.06 -54.44 61.86
N GLU A 270 4.27 -53.48 62.76
CA GLU A 270 4.55 -53.72 64.18
C GLU A 270 3.34 -54.31 64.89
N LEU A 271 2.12 -53.83 64.61
CA LEU A 271 0.88 -54.38 65.16
C LEU A 271 0.65 -55.81 64.69
N ASP A 272 0.87 -56.11 63.40
CA ASP A 272 0.76 -57.47 62.84
C ASP A 272 1.85 -58.40 63.38
N SER A 273 3.08 -57.91 63.53
CA SER A 273 4.16 -58.65 64.19
C SER A 273 3.84 -58.97 65.64
N ASN A 274 3.29 -58.01 66.38
CA ASN A 274 2.90 -58.17 67.77
C ASN A 274 1.67 -59.06 67.93
N SER A 275 0.68 -58.98 67.04
CA SER A 275 -0.49 -59.87 67.05
C SER A 275 -0.09 -61.32 66.78
N ARG A 276 0.81 -61.57 65.81
CA ARG A 276 1.37 -62.90 65.54
C ARG A 276 2.17 -63.43 66.73
N LYS A 277 2.99 -62.58 67.34
CA LYS A 277 3.72 -62.89 68.59
C LYS A 277 2.73 -63.28 69.69
N LEU A 278 1.68 -62.49 69.88
CA LEU A 278 0.65 -62.73 70.88
C LEU A 278 -0.11 -64.04 70.65
N ILE A 279 -0.46 -64.36 69.41
CA ILE A 279 -1.09 -65.65 69.05
C ILE A 279 -0.13 -66.81 69.40
N ASN A 280 1.15 -66.68 69.09
CA ASN A 280 2.15 -67.71 69.40
C ASN A 280 2.40 -67.84 70.90
N MET A 281 2.38 -66.73 71.64
CA MET A 281 2.50 -66.72 73.09
C MET A 281 1.27 -67.33 73.74
N TYR A 282 0.06 -66.97 73.31
CA TYR A 282 -1.18 -67.58 73.81
C TYR A 282 -1.14 -69.10 73.59
N LYS A 283 -0.72 -69.55 72.39
CA LYS A 283 -0.47 -70.97 72.14
C LYS A 283 0.57 -71.56 73.11
N ALA A 284 1.65 -70.82 73.38
CA ALA A 284 2.68 -71.24 74.34
C ALA A 284 2.18 -71.24 75.80
N ALA A 285 1.31 -70.29 76.22
CA ALA A 285 0.61 -70.25 77.51
C ALA A 285 -0.16 -71.53 77.69
N VAL A 286 -1.02 -71.80 76.71
CA VAL A 286 -1.90 -72.96 76.72
C VAL A 286 -1.07 -74.22 76.85
N ILE A 287 -0.03 -74.37 76.04
CA ILE A 287 0.90 -75.50 76.11
C ILE A 287 1.64 -75.55 77.46
N HIS A 288 2.09 -74.41 78.00
CA HIS A 288 2.85 -74.35 79.25
C HIS A 288 1.98 -74.69 80.46
N SER A 289 0.78 -74.14 80.56
CA SER A 289 -0.19 -74.49 81.60
C SER A 289 -0.58 -75.96 81.52
N PHE A 290 -0.75 -76.53 80.31
CA PHE A 290 -0.95 -77.98 80.16
C PHE A 290 0.28 -78.77 80.61
N ASN A 291 1.49 -78.37 80.21
CA ASN A 291 2.73 -79.04 80.61
C ASN A 291 2.97 -78.95 82.12
N ARG A 292 2.63 -77.83 82.75
CA ARG A 292 2.74 -77.62 84.20
C ARG A 292 1.69 -78.43 84.96
N LEU A 293 0.45 -78.50 84.46
CA LEU A 293 -0.55 -79.45 84.94
C LEU A 293 -0.01 -80.89 84.87
N PHE A 294 0.58 -81.30 83.74
CA PHE A 294 1.18 -82.62 83.60
C PHE A 294 2.39 -82.84 84.52
N GLU A 295 3.24 -81.84 84.73
CA GLU A 295 4.36 -81.92 85.68
C GLU A 295 3.90 -82.01 87.12
N GLN A 296 2.91 -81.23 87.53
CA GLN A 296 2.35 -81.33 88.88
C GLN A 296 1.66 -82.67 89.09
N MET A 297 0.92 -83.18 88.10
CA MET A 297 0.38 -84.54 88.13
C MET A 297 1.50 -85.59 88.21
N LYS A 298 2.62 -85.38 87.51
CA LYS A 298 3.79 -86.26 87.55
C LYS A 298 4.52 -86.18 88.88
N ASN A 299 4.61 -85.01 89.50
CA ASN A 299 5.21 -84.83 90.83
C ASN A 299 4.34 -85.49 91.91
N VAL A 300 3.02 -85.34 91.83
CA VAL A 300 2.09 -86.11 92.67
C VAL A 300 2.27 -87.62 92.45
N MET A 301 2.39 -88.06 91.19
CA MET A 301 2.66 -89.47 90.84
C MET A 301 4.02 -89.96 91.33
N ASN A 302 5.06 -89.13 91.31
CA ASN A 302 6.40 -89.46 91.78
C ASN A 302 6.47 -89.51 93.30
N VAL A 303 5.83 -88.57 94.01
CA VAL A 303 5.67 -88.60 95.48
C VAL A 303 4.94 -89.87 95.91
N LEU A 304 3.93 -90.29 95.14
CA LEU A 304 3.23 -91.57 95.33
C LEU A 304 4.11 -92.81 95.08
N LEU A 305 5.16 -92.70 94.27
CA LEU A 305 6.09 -93.79 93.93
C LEU A 305 7.33 -93.82 94.84
N GLU A 306 7.73 -92.69 95.44
CA GLU A 306 8.91 -92.58 96.31
C GLU A 306 8.70 -93.16 97.72
N ASP A 307 7.44 -93.32 98.17
CA ASP A 307 7.11 -93.92 99.48
C ASP A 307 7.14 -95.46 99.50
N GLU A 308 7.49 -96.15 98.41
CA GLU A 308 7.73 -97.60 98.42
C GLU A 308 9.09 -98.01 97.80
N PRO A 309 9.90 -98.84 98.48
CA PRO A 309 11.19 -99.28 97.96
C PRO A 309 11.03 -100.25 96.79
N ALA A 310 11.68 -99.89 95.68
CA ALA A 310 11.75 -100.66 94.44
C ALA A 310 12.32 -102.08 94.64
N SER A 311 11.46 -103.06 94.90
CA SER A 311 11.54 -104.37 94.26
C SER A 311 10.29 -105.20 94.52
N THR A 312 9.67 -105.62 93.42
CA THR A 312 8.66 -106.68 93.29
C THR A 312 7.20 -106.21 93.28
N ILE A 313 6.52 -106.58 92.19
CA ILE A 313 5.08 -106.55 91.91
C ILE A 313 4.56 -105.28 91.19
N LEU A 314 5.02 -105.15 89.94
CA LEU A 314 4.12 -104.84 88.82
C LEU A 314 3.07 -105.96 88.70
N SER A 315 1.88 -105.80 89.31
CA SER A 315 0.61 -106.38 88.79
C SER A 315 -0.66 -106.11 89.61
N ASP A 316 -0.69 -105.20 90.60
CA ASP A 316 -1.96 -104.90 91.29
C ASP A 316 -2.22 -103.39 91.44
N THR A 317 -2.89 -102.82 90.45
CA THR A 317 -3.29 -101.40 90.36
C THR A 317 -4.58 -101.10 91.13
N THR A 318 -4.91 -101.90 92.14
CA THR A 318 -6.15 -101.75 92.93
C THR A 318 -6.02 -100.82 94.13
N TYR A 319 -4.81 -100.39 94.52
CA TYR A 319 -4.57 -99.43 95.61
C TYR A 319 -4.63 -97.94 95.20
N LEU A 320 -4.74 -97.63 93.90
CA LEU A 320 -4.99 -96.26 93.39
C LEU A 320 -6.48 -95.90 93.32
N LYS A 321 -7.30 -96.51 94.18
CA LYS A 321 -8.73 -96.19 94.37
C LYS A 321 -8.99 -95.39 95.64
N ASP A 322 -8.01 -94.64 96.10
CA ASP A 322 -8.21 -93.75 97.25
C ASP A 322 -8.80 -92.42 96.76
N ASP A 323 -10.01 -92.10 97.24
CA ASP A 323 -10.79 -90.92 96.82
C ASP A 323 -10.00 -89.60 97.04
N MET A 324 -9.05 -89.58 97.99
CA MET A 324 -8.19 -88.42 98.27
C MET A 324 -7.37 -87.93 97.07
N TYR A 325 -6.81 -88.82 96.24
CA TYR A 325 -5.95 -88.40 95.12
C TYR A 325 -6.76 -87.92 93.92
N LYS A 326 -7.98 -88.42 93.80
CA LYS A 326 -8.93 -87.96 92.79
C LYS A 326 -9.37 -86.53 93.09
N ASP A 327 -9.55 -86.20 94.38
CA ASP A 327 -9.88 -84.84 94.81
C ASP A 327 -8.71 -83.87 94.60
N ILE A 328 -7.47 -84.25 94.93
CA ILE A 328 -6.30 -83.39 94.66
C ILE A 328 -6.08 -83.19 93.15
N ALA A 329 -6.19 -84.24 92.33
CA ALA A 329 -6.07 -84.11 90.88
C ALA A 329 -7.22 -83.29 90.28
N ASN A 330 -8.43 -83.40 90.83
CA ASN A 330 -9.57 -82.57 90.43
C ASN A 330 -9.39 -81.12 90.85
N ASP A 331 -8.89 -80.82 92.05
CA ASP A 331 -8.62 -79.46 92.52
C ASP A 331 -7.54 -78.77 91.67
N ILE A 332 -6.46 -79.50 91.33
CA ILE A 332 -5.43 -79.01 90.41
C ILE A 332 -6.04 -78.79 89.02
N ALA A 333 -6.78 -79.75 88.47
CA ALA A 333 -7.41 -79.61 87.17
C ALA A 333 -8.44 -78.46 87.13
N GLN A 334 -9.19 -78.25 88.21
CA GLN A 334 -10.18 -77.18 88.34
C GLN A 334 -9.52 -75.80 88.44
N THR A 335 -8.40 -75.69 89.15
CA THR A 335 -7.61 -74.44 89.24
C THR A 335 -7.11 -74.04 87.85
N TYR A 336 -6.49 -74.96 87.11
CA TYR A 336 -6.03 -74.68 85.74
C TYR A 336 -7.17 -74.47 84.74
N GLN A 337 -8.35 -75.07 84.95
CA GLN A 337 -9.55 -74.76 84.16
C GLN A 337 -10.05 -73.33 84.41
N CYS A 338 -9.99 -72.83 85.65
CA CYS A 338 -10.31 -71.44 85.97
C CYS A 338 -9.30 -70.48 85.32
N ASP A 339 -8.00 -70.73 85.47
CA ASP A 339 -6.94 -69.91 84.84
C ASP A 339 -7.07 -69.88 83.30
N MET A 340 -7.43 -71.01 82.68
CA MET A 340 -7.69 -71.08 81.23
C MET A 340 -8.96 -70.32 80.82
N ALA A 341 -9.99 -70.32 81.65
CA ALA A 341 -11.21 -69.55 81.41
C ALA A 341 -10.91 -68.05 81.50
N ASP A 342 -10.17 -67.61 82.52
CA ASP A 342 -9.79 -66.21 82.72
C ASP A 342 -8.89 -65.70 81.58
N LEU A 343 -7.91 -66.50 81.16
CA LEU A 343 -7.04 -66.15 80.02
C LEU A 343 -7.84 -66.06 78.70
N LYS A 344 -8.81 -66.94 78.51
CA LYS A 344 -9.70 -66.93 77.34
C LYS A 344 -10.62 -65.71 77.33
N ASP A 345 -11.18 -65.34 78.48
CA ASP A 345 -12.05 -64.17 78.62
C ASP A 345 -11.26 -62.87 78.43
N LEU A 346 -10.03 -62.80 78.96
CA LEU A 346 -9.11 -61.70 78.70
C LEU A 346 -8.75 -61.60 77.21
N TRP A 347 -8.47 -62.73 76.55
CA TRP A 347 -8.19 -62.77 75.11
C TRP A 347 -9.36 -62.25 74.29
N ASN A 348 -10.56 -62.77 74.54
CA ASN A 348 -11.78 -62.34 73.83
C ASN A 348 -12.04 -60.85 74.04
N THR A 349 -11.86 -60.35 75.26
CA THR A 349 -12.03 -58.92 75.58
C THR A 349 -11.03 -58.06 74.80
N VAL A 350 -9.76 -58.46 74.78
CA VAL A 350 -8.71 -57.75 74.03
C VAL A 350 -8.99 -57.81 72.52
N THR A 351 -9.33 -58.97 71.96
CA THR A 351 -9.62 -59.11 70.52
C THR A 351 -10.82 -58.28 70.08
N ILE A 352 -11.94 -58.33 70.81
CA ILE A 352 -13.14 -57.54 70.50
C ILE A 352 -12.82 -56.04 70.55
N TYR A 353 -12.03 -55.61 71.54
CA TYR A 353 -11.57 -54.22 71.64
C TYR A 353 -10.68 -53.82 70.46
N MET A 354 -9.75 -54.69 70.04
CA MET A 354 -8.87 -54.46 68.90
C MET A 354 -9.65 -54.33 67.59
N GLU A 355 -10.53 -55.29 67.30
CA GLU A 355 -11.36 -55.30 66.10
C GLU A 355 -12.21 -54.05 66.01
N SER A 356 -12.90 -53.69 67.10
CA SER A 356 -13.71 -52.46 67.16
C SER A 356 -12.86 -51.20 66.94
N ASN A 357 -11.66 -51.12 67.53
CA ASN A 357 -10.80 -49.94 67.40
C ASN A 357 -10.21 -49.79 65.99
N ILE A 358 -9.82 -50.91 65.35
CA ILE A 358 -9.34 -50.92 63.96
C ILE A 358 -10.48 -50.53 63.02
N GLU A 359 -11.67 -51.09 63.19
CA GLU A 359 -12.84 -50.78 62.38
C GLU A 359 -13.23 -49.29 62.51
N ASN A 360 -13.26 -48.76 63.73
CA ASN A 360 -13.51 -47.33 63.97
C ASN A 360 -12.44 -46.44 63.32
N THR A 361 -11.16 -46.82 63.42
CA THR A 361 -10.06 -46.07 62.81
C THR A 361 -10.16 -46.10 61.29
N TYR A 362 -10.50 -47.25 60.70
CA TYR A 362 -10.71 -47.40 59.27
C TYR A 362 -11.85 -46.50 58.78
N PHE A 363 -13.01 -46.55 59.44
CA PHE A 363 -14.14 -45.70 59.07
C PHE A 363 -13.82 -44.21 59.21
N PHE A 364 -13.11 -43.82 60.27
CA PHE A 364 -12.66 -42.43 60.45
C PHE A 364 -11.71 -41.98 59.34
N LEU A 365 -10.73 -42.80 58.98
CA LEU A 365 -9.79 -42.47 57.92
C LEU A 365 -10.44 -42.42 56.55
N ASN A 366 -11.30 -43.37 56.25
CA ASN A 366 -12.07 -43.39 55.01
C ASN A 366 -13.01 -42.17 54.92
N GLY A 367 -13.64 -41.79 56.04
CA GLY A 367 -14.43 -40.56 56.11
C GLY A 367 -13.57 -39.31 55.92
N THR A 368 -12.38 -39.28 56.51
CA THR A 368 -11.43 -38.15 56.37
C THR A 368 -10.92 -38.00 54.94
N SER A 369 -10.62 -39.10 54.24
CA SER A 369 -10.14 -39.04 52.85
C SER A 369 -11.21 -38.48 51.91
N HIS A 370 -12.48 -38.80 52.15
CA HIS A 370 -13.59 -38.31 51.34
C HIS A 370 -14.14 -36.95 51.77
N LEU A 371 -13.68 -36.39 52.88
CA LEU A 371 -14.15 -35.10 53.40
C LEU A 371 -13.92 -33.95 52.42
N TRP A 372 -12.85 -34.03 51.63
CA TRP A 372 -12.41 -32.95 50.73
C TRP A 372 -12.92 -33.09 49.30
N ASP A 373 -13.37 -34.29 48.90
CA ASP A 373 -13.80 -34.55 47.51
C ASP A 373 -14.95 -33.62 47.07
N PRO A 374 -16.01 -33.41 47.87
CA PRO A 374 -17.10 -32.50 47.49
C PRO A 374 -16.62 -31.05 47.34
N HIS A 375 -15.69 -30.63 48.19
CA HIS A 375 -15.10 -29.31 48.13
C HIS A 375 -14.34 -29.09 46.82
N PHE A 376 -13.43 -29.99 46.46
CA PHE A 376 -12.66 -29.88 45.22
C PHE A 376 -13.56 -29.90 43.99
N ALA A 377 -14.60 -30.75 43.99
CA ALA A 377 -15.57 -30.81 42.90
C ALA A 377 -16.32 -29.47 42.73
N ARG A 378 -16.83 -28.88 43.82
CA ARG A 378 -17.54 -27.58 43.76
C ARG A 378 -16.62 -26.43 43.36
N VAL A 379 -15.40 -26.38 43.87
CA VAL A 379 -14.39 -25.37 43.46
C VAL A 379 -14.09 -25.47 41.96
N GLN A 380 -13.97 -26.69 41.42
CA GLN A 380 -13.78 -26.93 40.00
C GLN A 380 -14.99 -26.46 39.18
N GLU A 381 -16.21 -26.79 39.60
CA GLU A 381 -17.44 -26.33 38.96
C GLU A 381 -17.56 -24.79 38.96
N PHE A 382 -17.30 -24.13 40.10
CA PHE A 382 -17.31 -22.66 40.17
C PHE A 382 -16.27 -22.03 39.26
N THR A 383 -15.09 -22.63 39.17
CA THR A 383 -14.03 -22.19 38.26
C THR A 383 -14.47 -22.30 36.80
N GLN A 384 -15.10 -23.41 36.42
CA GLN A 384 -15.64 -23.62 35.07
C GLN A 384 -16.74 -22.61 34.71
N LEU A 385 -17.67 -22.35 35.64
CA LEU A 385 -18.74 -21.36 35.46
C LEU A 385 -18.18 -19.95 35.24
N VAL A 386 -17.17 -19.56 36.03
CA VAL A 386 -16.50 -18.25 35.89
C VAL A 386 -15.76 -18.15 34.55
N PHE A 387 -15.10 -19.20 34.09
CA PHE A 387 -14.48 -19.21 32.76
C PHE A 387 -15.50 -19.19 31.62
N GLN A 388 -16.67 -19.78 31.79
CA GLN A 388 -17.76 -19.68 30.83
C GLN A 388 -18.30 -18.25 30.76
N ASP A 389 -18.56 -17.62 31.90
CA ASP A 389 -19.00 -16.22 31.98
C ASP A 389 -17.96 -15.27 31.36
N LEU A 390 -16.67 -15.48 31.64
CA LEU A 390 -15.59 -14.70 31.02
C LEU A 390 -15.59 -14.83 29.50
N ARG A 391 -15.75 -16.05 28.97
CA ARG A 391 -15.85 -16.29 27.52
C ARG A 391 -17.03 -15.54 26.90
N LEU A 392 -18.21 -15.61 27.51
CA LEU A 392 -19.39 -14.89 27.02
C LEU A 392 -19.20 -13.37 27.01
N VAL A 393 -18.56 -12.81 28.05
CA VAL A 393 -18.22 -11.38 28.10
C VAL A 393 -17.24 -11.02 26.97
N ILE A 394 -16.21 -11.84 26.74
CA ILE A 394 -15.23 -11.63 25.66
C ILE A 394 -15.92 -11.66 24.30
N GLU A 395 -16.70 -12.71 24.00
CA GLU A 395 -17.40 -12.87 22.72
C GLU A 395 -18.33 -11.69 22.41
N LYS A 396 -19.10 -11.24 23.42
CA LYS A 396 -20.01 -10.09 23.27
C LYS A 396 -19.25 -8.81 22.92
N HIS A 397 -18.11 -8.56 23.57
CA HIS A 397 -17.29 -7.38 23.29
C HIS A 397 -16.57 -7.50 21.95
N ASP A 398 -16.09 -8.68 21.58
CA ASP A 398 -15.46 -8.90 20.26
C ASP A 398 -16.47 -8.66 19.12
N GLN A 399 -17.73 -9.12 19.26
CA GLN A 399 -18.79 -8.82 18.31
C GLN A 399 -19.06 -7.31 18.17
N ALA A 400 -19.09 -6.58 19.30
CA ALA A 400 -19.24 -5.13 19.28
C ALA A 400 -18.04 -4.44 18.62
N ALA A 401 -16.81 -4.88 18.91
CA ALA A 401 -15.59 -4.39 18.28
C ALA A 401 -15.62 -4.60 16.76
N CYS A 402 -15.99 -5.80 16.31
CA CYS A 402 -16.15 -6.13 14.89
C CYS A 402 -17.17 -5.22 14.21
N SER A 403 -18.26 -4.86 14.90
CA SER A 403 -19.26 -3.94 14.37
C SER A 403 -18.71 -2.52 14.18
N PHE A 404 -17.85 -2.04 15.08
CA PHE A 404 -17.18 -0.75 14.94
C PHE A 404 -16.08 -0.79 13.88
N ASP A 405 -15.32 -1.88 13.77
CA ASP A 405 -14.30 -2.03 12.73
C ASP A 405 -14.92 -2.02 11.33
N LYS A 406 -16.09 -2.65 11.15
CA LYS A 406 -16.86 -2.53 9.89
C LYS A 406 -17.21 -1.07 9.58
N LYS A 407 -17.69 -0.32 10.57
CA LYS A 407 -18.01 1.11 10.41
C LYS A 407 -16.77 1.95 10.11
N ILE A 408 -15.64 1.67 10.76
CA ILE A 408 -14.35 2.31 10.46
C ILE A 408 -13.99 2.04 9.02
N ASN A 409 -13.97 0.78 8.56
CA ASN A 409 -13.61 0.45 7.18
C ASN A 409 -14.48 1.16 6.15
N THR A 410 -15.80 1.17 6.34
CA THR A 410 -16.71 1.94 5.47
C THR A 410 -16.39 3.45 5.48
N THR A 411 -16.04 4.01 6.64
CA THR A 411 -15.65 5.43 6.75
C THR A 411 -14.28 5.69 6.12
N LEU A 412 -13.35 4.74 6.21
CA LEU A 412 -12.04 4.81 5.55
C LEU A 412 -12.15 4.77 4.02
N ASP A 413 -13.06 3.96 3.49
CA ASP A 413 -13.34 3.94 2.05
C ASP A 413 -13.92 5.28 1.59
N LYS A 414 -14.85 5.87 2.36
CA LYS A 414 -15.34 7.23 2.10
C LYS A 414 -14.21 8.27 2.15
N LEU A 415 -13.33 8.20 3.15
CA LEU A 415 -12.17 9.09 3.26
C LEU A 415 -11.25 8.99 2.04
N ARG A 416 -11.05 7.80 1.48
CA ARG A 416 -10.24 7.60 0.26
C ARG A 416 -10.89 8.23 -0.97
N GLU A 417 -12.22 8.24 -1.04
CA GLU A 417 -12.97 8.65 -2.22
C GLU A 417 -13.61 10.05 -2.12
N ASP A 418 -13.39 10.76 -1.02
CA ASP A 418 -14.02 12.06 -0.80
C ASP A 418 -13.57 13.10 -1.82
N SER A 419 -14.49 14.00 -2.16
CA SER A 419 -14.36 14.97 -3.25
C SER A 419 -14.00 16.39 -2.82
N THR A 420 -14.06 16.66 -1.51
CA THR A 420 -13.92 18.00 -0.93
C THR A 420 -13.27 17.92 0.44
N ILE A 421 -12.47 18.93 0.79
CA ILE A 421 -11.77 19.01 2.07
C ILE A 421 -12.76 19.01 3.25
N GLU A 422 -13.95 19.59 3.09
CA GLU A 422 -14.98 19.63 4.13
C GLU A 422 -15.51 18.23 4.48
N LYS A 423 -15.90 17.44 3.46
CA LYS A 423 -16.33 16.04 3.63
C LYS A 423 -15.21 15.18 4.20
N LEU A 424 -13.97 15.37 3.72
CA LEU A 424 -12.81 14.63 4.21
C LEU A 424 -12.58 14.87 5.72
N ASN A 425 -12.73 16.11 6.19
CA ASN A 425 -12.66 16.44 7.63
C ASN A 425 -13.84 15.86 8.43
N GLU A 426 -15.03 15.80 7.85
CA GLU A 426 -16.20 15.17 8.47
C GLU A 426 -15.98 13.67 8.68
N HIS A 427 -15.59 12.94 7.64
CA HIS A 427 -15.34 11.49 7.75
C HIS A 427 -14.10 11.18 8.61
N LEU A 428 -13.09 12.05 8.67
CA LEU A 428 -11.97 11.87 9.62
C LEU A 428 -12.47 11.93 11.07
N ARG A 429 -13.35 12.88 11.39
CA ARG A 429 -13.96 12.99 12.72
C ARG A 429 -14.83 11.76 13.02
N GLU A 430 -15.58 11.27 12.04
CA GLU A 430 -16.37 10.04 12.19
C GLU A 430 -15.49 8.80 12.43
N ALA A 431 -14.40 8.63 11.67
CA ALA A 431 -13.45 7.54 11.85
C ALA A 431 -12.79 7.58 13.23
N ASN A 432 -12.38 8.77 13.69
CA ASN A 432 -11.83 8.95 15.04
C ASN A 432 -12.87 8.64 16.12
N LYS A 433 -14.14 9.05 15.95
CA LYS A 433 -15.23 8.71 16.89
C LYS A 433 -15.43 7.19 17.03
N PHE A 434 -15.39 6.44 15.93
CA PHE A 434 -15.48 4.98 16.00
C PHE A 434 -14.22 4.36 16.62
N THR A 435 -13.05 4.93 16.34
CA THR A 435 -11.78 4.51 16.96
C THR A 435 -11.82 4.75 18.48
N ASP A 436 -12.36 5.88 18.95
CA ASP A 436 -12.59 6.17 20.37
C ASP A 436 -13.57 5.17 21.00
N SER A 437 -14.59 4.78 20.25
CA SER A 437 -15.60 3.82 20.72
C SER A 437 -14.99 2.44 20.96
N ILE A 438 -14.06 1.99 20.10
CA ILE A 438 -13.29 0.76 20.32
C ILE A 438 -12.36 0.89 21.54
N GLY A 439 -11.68 2.04 21.70
CA GLY A 439 -10.85 2.29 22.88
C GLY A 439 -11.65 2.18 24.18
N LYS A 440 -12.82 2.83 24.25
CA LYS A 440 -13.76 2.73 25.39
C LYS A 440 -14.24 1.31 25.63
N LEU A 441 -14.45 0.53 24.57
CA LEU A 441 -14.88 -0.87 24.66
C LEU A 441 -13.84 -1.76 25.36
N TYR A 442 -12.54 -1.47 25.22
CA TYR A 442 -11.50 -2.20 25.95
C TYR A 442 -11.55 -1.95 27.46
N TYR A 443 -11.88 -0.73 27.89
CA TYR A 443 -12.10 -0.42 29.30
C TYR A 443 -13.33 -1.14 29.84
N SER A 444 -14.47 -1.01 29.16
CA SER A 444 -15.71 -1.65 29.59
C SER A 444 -15.59 -3.18 29.63
N GLN A 445 -14.86 -3.78 28.67
CA GLN A 445 -14.57 -5.21 28.67
C GLN A 445 -13.77 -5.62 29.91
N CYS A 446 -12.67 -4.93 30.20
CA CYS A 446 -11.82 -5.24 31.34
C CYS A 446 -12.60 -5.13 32.67
N ASP A 447 -13.42 -4.10 32.81
CA ASP A 447 -14.24 -3.89 34.01
C ASP A 447 -15.30 -5.00 34.16
N ALA A 448 -15.97 -5.39 33.06
CA ALA A 448 -16.94 -6.48 33.06
C ALA A 448 -16.29 -7.83 33.42
N GLU A 449 -15.08 -8.11 32.90
CA GLU A 449 -14.33 -9.32 33.24
C GLU A 449 -13.91 -9.35 34.72
N ILE A 450 -13.47 -8.21 35.28
CA ILE A 450 -13.16 -8.09 36.71
C ILE A 450 -14.43 -8.32 37.55
N GLN A 451 -15.59 -7.82 37.12
CA GLN A 451 -16.86 -8.12 37.81
C GLN A 451 -17.23 -9.61 37.77
N VAL A 452 -16.90 -10.33 36.69
CA VAL A 452 -17.07 -11.78 36.64
C VAL A 452 -16.14 -12.47 37.65
N LEU A 453 -14.88 -12.04 37.78
CA LEU A 453 -13.97 -12.56 38.81
C LEU A 453 -14.47 -12.30 40.24
N GLN A 454 -15.18 -11.19 40.48
CA GLN A 454 -15.81 -10.92 41.78
C GLN A 454 -16.94 -11.92 42.09
N LYS A 455 -17.57 -12.55 41.08
CA LYS A 455 -18.52 -13.64 41.31
C LYS A 455 -17.83 -14.88 41.88
N TYR A 456 -16.62 -15.22 41.39
CA TYR A 456 -15.83 -16.32 41.92
C TYR A 456 -15.59 -16.17 43.43
N ARG A 457 -15.26 -14.96 43.88
CA ARG A 457 -15.09 -14.67 45.30
C ARG A 457 -16.35 -15.00 46.11
N LYS A 458 -17.53 -14.62 45.62
CA LYS A 458 -18.81 -14.93 46.28
C LYS A 458 -19.07 -16.44 46.32
N PHE A 459 -18.75 -17.17 45.25
CA PHE A 459 -18.87 -18.63 45.24
C PHE A 459 -17.92 -19.28 46.24
N MET A 460 -16.68 -18.81 46.33
CA MET A 460 -15.71 -19.30 47.31
C MET A 460 -16.12 -18.99 48.75
N ASP A 461 -16.69 -17.81 49.02
CA ASP A 461 -17.22 -17.49 50.35
C ASP A 461 -18.31 -18.49 50.78
N GLN A 462 -19.23 -18.84 49.86
CA GLN A 462 -20.26 -19.86 50.09
C GLN A 462 -19.66 -21.26 50.25
N GLU A 463 -18.68 -21.61 49.42
CA GLU A 463 -18.00 -22.91 49.49
C GLU A 463 -17.28 -23.12 50.82
N ILE A 464 -16.62 -22.08 51.33
CA ILE A 464 -15.97 -22.10 52.64
C ILE A 464 -17.00 -22.38 53.74
N ASP A 465 -18.19 -21.78 53.67
CA ASP A 465 -19.27 -22.03 54.63
C ASP A 465 -19.76 -23.49 54.56
N PHE A 466 -19.89 -24.05 53.36
CA PHE A 466 -20.24 -25.45 53.16
C PHE A 466 -19.17 -26.40 53.70
N LEU A 467 -17.89 -26.16 53.38
CA LEU A 467 -16.78 -26.95 53.86
C LEU A 467 -16.69 -26.95 55.38
N ILE A 468 -16.81 -25.78 56.03
CA ILE A 468 -16.81 -25.69 57.50
C ILE A 468 -17.96 -26.52 58.09
N SER A 469 -19.15 -26.44 57.49
CA SER A 469 -20.32 -27.20 57.93
C SER A 469 -20.13 -28.71 57.74
N GLU A 470 -19.49 -29.13 56.64
CA GLU A 470 -19.15 -30.53 56.35
C GLU A 470 -18.10 -31.06 57.33
N ILE A 471 -17.05 -30.27 57.64
CA ILE A 471 -16.05 -30.60 58.65
C ILE A 471 -16.69 -30.70 60.04
N ASP A 472 -17.51 -29.74 60.44
CA ASP A 472 -18.18 -29.74 61.75
C ASP A 472 -19.11 -30.95 61.90
N ARG A 473 -19.86 -31.28 60.85
CA ARG A 473 -20.70 -32.49 60.79
C ARG A 473 -19.85 -33.75 60.92
N PHE A 474 -18.76 -33.86 60.17
CA PHE A 474 -17.85 -35.00 60.23
C PHE A 474 -17.23 -35.18 61.61
N LEU A 475 -16.75 -34.10 62.24
CA LEU A 475 -16.16 -34.11 63.59
C LEU A 475 -17.21 -34.47 64.65
N SER A 476 -18.45 -34.00 64.49
CA SER A 476 -19.58 -34.29 65.38
C SER A 476 -20.06 -35.75 65.29
N GLU A 477 -20.09 -36.32 64.09
CA GLU A 477 -20.45 -37.73 63.86
C GLU A 477 -19.32 -38.66 64.37
N SER A 478 -18.07 -38.34 64.06
CA SER A 478 -16.89 -39.10 64.50
C SER A 478 -16.68 -39.07 66.02
N GLY A 479 -17.01 -37.95 66.67
CA GLY A 479 -16.91 -37.78 68.12
C GLY A 479 -18.00 -38.50 68.92
N LYS A 480 -19.12 -38.92 68.29
CA LYS A 480 -20.20 -39.68 68.95
C LYS A 480 -19.91 -41.18 69.03
N ASN A 481 -19.27 -41.73 68.00
CA ASN A 481 -18.95 -43.17 67.95
C ASN A 481 -17.77 -43.55 68.86
N THR A 482 -17.09 -42.55 69.40
CA THR A 482 -15.86 -42.75 70.13
C THR A 482 -16.02 -42.11 71.51
N ASN A 483 -16.08 -42.94 72.56
CA ASN A 483 -16.01 -42.52 73.99
C ASN A 483 -14.61 -41.94 74.33
N ILE A 484 -14.05 -41.10 73.45
CA ILE A 484 -12.70 -40.54 73.51
C ILE A 484 -12.58 -39.46 74.58
N ARG A 485 -13.68 -38.77 74.89
CA ARG A 485 -13.63 -37.56 75.73
C ARG A 485 -13.55 -37.84 77.24
N GLU A 486 -14.07 -38.96 77.73
CA GLU A 486 -14.14 -39.23 79.18
C GLU A 486 -13.03 -40.15 79.71
N LYS A 487 -12.42 -41.01 78.86
CA LYS A 487 -11.45 -42.01 79.35
C LYS A 487 -10.03 -41.49 79.63
N ARG A 488 -9.64 -40.31 79.11
CA ARG A 488 -8.27 -39.79 79.29
C ARG A 488 -8.02 -39.18 80.67
N SER A 489 -9.05 -38.69 81.36
CA SER A 489 -8.90 -38.07 82.68
C SER A 489 -8.96 -39.08 83.84
N SER A 490 -9.64 -40.22 83.70
CA SER A 490 -9.75 -41.18 84.81
C SER A 490 -8.59 -42.19 84.86
N ARG A 491 -8.05 -42.64 83.72
CA ARG A 491 -7.12 -43.79 83.69
C ARG A 491 -5.62 -43.47 83.79
N LEU A 492 -5.22 -42.22 83.56
CA LEU A 492 -3.82 -41.81 83.73
C LEU A 492 -3.44 -41.60 85.21
N GLU A 493 -4.43 -41.49 86.08
CA GLU A 493 -4.26 -41.52 87.54
C GLU A 493 -4.17 -42.97 88.05
N ASP A 494 -5.02 -43.89 87.54
CA ASP A 494 -5.00 -45.30 87.97
C ASP A 494 -3.71 -46.06 87.59
N LEU A 495 -3.08 -45.75 86.45
CA LEU A 495 -1.85 -46.44 85.99
C LEU A 495 -0.56 -46.00 86.71
N LYS A 496 -0.61 -44.94 87.53
CA LYS A 496 0.55 -44.52 88.34
C LYS A 496 0.63 -45.22 89.70
N ASP A 497 -0.48 -45.79 90.19
CA ASP A 497 -0.49 -46.50 91.47
C ASP A 497 -0.14 -47.99 91.34
N GLU A 498 -0.35 -48.63 90.18
CA GLU A 498 -0.04 -50.06 89.99
C GLU A 498 1.46 -50.37 89.74
N SER A 499 2.33 -49.36 89.51
CA SER A 499 3.75 -49.61 89.24
C SER A 499 4.64 -49.77 90.48
N ASN A 500 4.07 -49.77 91.69
CA ASN A 500 4.83 -49.82 92.96
C ASN A 500 4.53 -51.03 93.87
N GLU A 501 3.70 -52.00 93.46
CA GLU A 501 3.59 -53.28 94.17
C GLU A 501 4.48 -54.34 93.51
N GLU A 502 5.74 -54.42 93.97
CA GLU A 502 6.60 -55.58 93.72
C GLU A 502 6.11 -56.77 94.57
N VAL A 503 5.25 -57.61 94.00
CA VAL A 503 4.99 -58.95 94.53
C VAL A 503 6.21 -59.82 94.18
N PRO A 504 6.81 -60.58 95.13
CA PRO A 504 7.90 -61.49 94.81
C PRO A 504 7.35 -62.68 94.01
N VAL A 505 7.68 -62.74 92.71
CA VAL A 505 7.23 -63.79 91.80
C VAL A 505 8.27 -64.92 91.74
N GLU A 506 7.88 -66.15 92.09
CA GLU A 506 8.76 -67.33 92.14
C GLU A 506 9.08 -67.95 90.76
N ASN A 507 8.45 -67.50 89.66
CA ASN A 507 8.80 -67.98 88.32
C ASN A 507 8.61 -66.94 87.20
N PRO A 508 9.69 -66.40 86.58
CA PRO A 508 9.64 -65.32 85.57
C PRO A 508 8.90 -65.65 84.26
N GLN A 509 8.47 -66.91 84.06
CA GLN A 509 7.85 -67.37 82.82
C GLN A 509 6.32 -67.36 82.84
N ASP A 510 5.68 -67.31 84.01
CA ASP A 510 4.21 -67.38 84.14
C ASP A 510 3.49 -66.03 83.86
N GLU A 511 4.16 -64.88 83.99
CA GLU A 511 3.56 -63.55 83.76
C GLU A 511 3.77 -62.98 82.34
N LEU A 512 4.53 -63.68 81.48
CA LEU A 512 4.95 -63.14 80.18
C LEU A 512 3.75 -62.79 79.28
N ILE A 513 2.64 -63.53 79.42
CA ILE A 513 1.54 -63.57 78.48
C ILE A 513 0.49 -62.49 78.79
N PRO A 514 0.03 -62.31 80.05
CA PRO A 514 -0.73 -61.12 80.44
C PRO A 514 0.01 -59.81 80.13
N HIS A 515 1.33 -59.74 80.35
CA HIS A 515 2.12 -58.56 80.01
C HIS A 515 2.16 -58.26 78.51
N GLN A 516 2.25 -59.29 77.67
CA GLN A 516 2.24 -59.14 76.21
C GLN A 516 0.84 -58.80 75.68
N MET A 517 -0.22 -59.31 76.31
CA MET A 517 -1.61 -58.92 76.02
C MET A 517 -1.83 -57.44 76.37
N LYS A 518 -1.31 -56.96 77.51
CA LYS A 518 -1.26 -55.53 77.86
C LYS A 518 -0.44 -54.70 76.86
N ALA A 519 0.70 -55.20 76.37
CA ALA A 519 1.50 -54.52 75.36
C ALA A 519 0.77 -54.38 74.01
N CYS A 520 -0.01 -55.39 73.61
CA CYS A 520 -0.83 -55.29 72.40
C CYS A 520 -2.01 -54.33 72.59
N GLN A 521 -2.61 -54.29 73.78
CA GLN A 521 -3.59 -53.26 74.13
C GLN A 521 -2.99 -51.85 74.03
N PHE A 522 -1.76 -51.64 74.49
CA PHE A 522 -1.04 -50.36 74.36
C PHE A 522 -0.85 -49.93 72.90
N GLN A 523 -0.50 -50.86 72.00
CA GLN A 523 -0.37 -50.56 70.56
C GLN A 523 -1.71 -50.16 69.92
N VAL A 524 -2.81 -50.77 70.36
CA VAL A 524 -4.16 -50.44 69.89
C VAL A 524 -4.59 -49.06 70.41
N GLU A 525 -4.22 -48.74 71.65
CA GLU A 525 -4.37 -47.39 72.21
C GLU A 525 -3.53 -46.36 71.46
N ALA A 526 -2.34 -46.71 70.95
CA ALA A 526 -1.54 -45.82 70.11
C ALA A 526 -2.26 -45.47 68.79
N VAL A 527 -2.93 -46.43 68.14
CA VAL A 527 -3.75 -46.18 66.94
C VAL A 527 -4.92 -45.25 67.24
N ASN A 528 -5.58 -45.44 68.39
CA ASN A 528 -6.68 -44.56 68.82
C ASN A 528 -6.19 -43.13 69.15
N ASN A 529 -5.04 -43.00 69.81
CA ASN A 529 -4.39 -41.71 70.07
C ASN A 529 -4.03 -40.98 68.78
N TRP A 530 -3.60 -41.72 67.75
CA TRP A 530 -3.29 -41.14 66.45
C TRP A 530 -4.54 -40.66 65.71
N MET A 531 -5.63 -41.45 65.73
CA MET A 531 -6.93 -41.05 65.21
C MET A 531 -7.40 -39.74 65.89
N PHE A 532 -7.24 -39.65 67.21
CA PHE A 532 -7.54 -38.42 67.95
C PHE A 532 -6.65 -37.25 67.53
N GLY A 533 -5.35 -37.47 67.33
CA GLY A 533 -4.44 -36.43 66.84
C GLY A 533 -4.85 -35.87 65.47
N LEU A 534 -5.30 -36.75 64.56
CA LEU A 534 -5.83 -36.33 63.25
C LEU A 534 -7.16 -35.58 63.39
N TRP A 535 -8.06 -36.06 64.25
CA TRP A 535 -9.30 -35.35 64.58
C TRP A 535 -9.03 -33.93 65.12
N GLU A 536 -8.07 -33.78 66.03
CA GLU A 536 -7.67 -32.49 66.59
C GLU A 536 -7.05 -31.60 65.51
N ALA A 537 -6.24 -32.15 64.61
CA ALA A 537 -5.66 -31.42 63.49
C ALA A 537 -6.73 -30.89 62.52
N ILE A 538 -7.73 -31.71 62.16
CA ILE A 538 -8.86 -31.30 61.32
C ILE A 538 -9.66 -30.18 62.02
N ARG A 539 -9.89 -30.33 63.33
CA ARG A 539 -10.58 -29.31 64.13
C ARG A 539 -9.82 -27.98 64.16
N ARG A 540 -8.51 -28.02 64.36
CA ARG A 540 -7.67 -26.80 64.30
C ARG A 540 -7.67 -26.18 62.91
N TYR A 541 -7.65 -27.00 61.85
CA TYR A 541 -7.77 -26.50 60.48
C TYR A 541 -9.11 -25.82 60.23
N MET A 542 -10.22 -26.33 60.78
CA MET A 542 -11.54 -25.68 60.68
C MET A 542 -11.51 -24.24 61.18
N GLU A 543 -10.73 -23.93 62.22
CA GLU A 543 -10.57 -22.58 62.77
C GLU A 543 -9.79 -21.64 61.83
N THR A 544 -8.85 -22.17 61.04
CA THR A 544 -7.98 -21.38 60.15
C THR A 544 -8.41 -21.38 58.68
N CYS A 545 -9.19 -22.37 58.25
CA CYS A 545 -9.48 -22.66 56.84
C CYS A 545 -10.12 -21.47 56.11
N ARG A 546 -11.07 -20.77 56.76
CA ARG A 546 -11.72 -19.57 56.19
C ARG A 546 -10.69 -18.52 55.81
N LYS A 547 -9.79 -18.19 56.73
CA LYS A 547 -8.78 -17.15 56.52
C LYS A 547 -7.83 -17.54 55.38
N GLU A 548 -7.39 -18.80 55.37
CA GLU A 548 -6.49 -19.32 54.36
C GLU A 548 -7.13 -19.32 52.96
N LEU A 549 -8.29 -19.95 52.80
CA LEU A 549 -8.99 -20.05 51.51
C LEU A 549 -9.46 -18.68 50.99
N THR A 550 -9.88 -17.78 51.88
CA THR A 550 -10.18 -16.38 51.50
C THR A 550 -8.93 -15.67 51.00
N SER A 551 -7.79 -15.86 51.65
CA SER A 551 -6.50 -15.28 51.22
C SER A 551 -6.06 -15.81 49.86
N GLN A 552 -6.15 -17.13 49.64
CA GLN A 552 -5.83 -17.75 48.37
C GLN A 552 -6.76 -17.26 47.24
N THR A 553 -8.06 -17.18 47.51
CA THR A 553 -9.06 -16.66 46.57
C THR A 553 -8.76 -15.21 46.18
N ASN A 554 -8.51 -14.34 47.17
CA ASN A 554 -8.17 -12.94 46.92
C ASN A 554 -6.88 -12.79 46.11
N TYR A 555 -5.86 -13.57 46.44
CA TYR A 555 -4.60 -13.58 45.69
C TYR A 555 -4.81 -13.98 44.22
N TRP A 556 -5.60 -15.02 43.95
CA TRP A 556 -5.92 -15.45 42.60
C TRP A 556 -6.72 -14.39 41.82
N VAL A 557 -7.75 -13.80 42.43
CA VAL A 557 -8.57 -12.74 41.81
C VAL A 557 -7.72 -11.51 41.51
N GLU A 558 -6.86 -11.07 42.43
CA GLU A 558 -6.00 -9.90 42.23
C GLU A 558 -4.97 -10.16 41.13
N THR A 559 -4.27 -11.29 41.18
CA THR A 559 -3.28 -11.67 40.17
C THR A 559 -3.91 -11.76 38.78
N THR A 560 -5.10 -12.33 38.67
CA THR A 560 -5.83 -12.43 37.40
C THR A 560 -6.32 -11.06 36.94
N SER A 561 -6.81 -10.21 37.85
CA SER A 561 -7.23 -8.84 37.55
C SER A 561 -6.06 -7.99 37.03
N VAL A 562 -4.85 -8.16 37.58
CA VAL A 562 -3.63 -7.51 37.09
C VAL A 562 -3.32 -7.95 35.66
N LYS A 563 -3.42 -9.26 35.36
CA LYS A 563 -3.23 -9.78 33.99
C LYS A 563 -4.24 -9.18 33.00
N LEU A 564 -5.52 -9.06 33.40
CA LEU A 564 -6.57 -8.45 32.57
C LEU A 564 -6.30 -6.95 32.32
N LYS A 565 -5.93 -6.19 33.36
CA LYS A 565 -5.52 -4.78 33.24
C LYS A 565 -4.33 -4.64 32.29
N LYS A 566 -3.35 -5.55 32.38
CA LYS A 566 -2.18 -5.56 31.49
C LYS A 566 -2.57 -5.85 30.04
N ARG A 567 -3.46 -6.82 29.82
CA ARG A 567 -4.00 -7.11 28.48
C ARG A 567 -4.70 -5.90 27.88
N ARG A 568 -5.50 -5.18 28.67
CA ARG A 568 -6.13 -3.92 28.25
C ARG A 568 -5.08 -2.87 27.88
N GLU A 569 -4.05 -2.65 28.70
CA GLU A 569 -2.97 -1.71 28.39
C GLU A 569 -2.30 -2.02 27.04
N VAL A 570 -1.99 -3.29 26.79
CA VAL A 570 -1.38 -3.72 25.52
C VAL A 570 -2.33 -3.47 24.33
N ARG A 571 -3.63 -3.74 24.49
CA ARG A 571 -4.65 -3.43 23.47
C ARG A 571 -4.76 -1.92 23.21
N GLN A 572 -4.73 -1.09 24.26
CA GLN A 572 -4.76 0.37 24.10
C GLN A 572 -3.49 0.86 23.37
N ALA A 573 -2.32 0.38 23.77
CA ALA A 573 -1.05 0.77 23.16
C ALA A 573 -0.95 0.38 21.67
N SER A 574 -1.54 -0.76 21.26
CA SER A 574 -1.60 -1.16 19.85
C SER A 574 -2.70 -0.43 19.06
N HIS A 575 -3.72 0.08 19.74
CA HIS A 575 -4.83 0.83 19.17
C HIS A 575 -4.48 2.29 18.89
N GLU A 576 -3.74 2.96 19.78
CA GLU A 576 -3.33 4.38 19.63
C GLU A 576 -2.68 4.70 18.26
N PRO A 577 -1.75 3.89 17.72
CA PRO A 577 -1.18 4.15 16.39
C PRO A 577 -2.21 4.14 15.23
N ARG A 578 -3.44 3.66 15.44
CA ARG A 578 -4.50 3.70 14.40
C ARG A 578 -4.88 5.13 14.05
N TYR A 579 -5.02 6.04 15.02
CA TYR A 579 -5.35 7.45 14.75
C TYR A 579 -4.32 8.09 13.81
N HIS A 580 -3.04 7.87 14.12
CA HIS A 580 -1.96 8.39 13.29
C HIS A 580 -1.99 7.79 11.89
N ARG A 581 -2.17 6.46 11.75
CA ARG A 581 -2.26 5.81 10.44
C ARG A 581 -3.43 6.31 9.60
N ILE A 582 -4.62 6.49 10.19
CA ILE A 582 -5.79 7.04 9.49
C ILE A 582 -5.49 8.45 8.99
N LYS A 583 -4.87 9.27 9.85
CA LYS A 583 -4.50 10.64 9.49
C LYS A 583 -3.45 10.68 8.36
N THR A 584 -2.31 10.01 8.54
CA THR A 584 -1.18 10.18 7.61
C THR A 584 -1.29 9.35 6.34
N ALA A 585 -1.72 8.10 6.45
CA ALA A 585 -1.74 7.19 5.30
C ALA A 585 -2.99 7.34 4.43
N ILE A 586 -4.09 7.89 4.97
CA ILE A 586 -5.35 8.01 4.25
C ILE A 586 -5.75 9.48 4.07
N TYR A 587 -5.97 10.21 5.17
CA TYR A 587 -6.44 11.59 5.09
C TYR A 587 -5.42 12.53 4.42
N ASP A 588 -4.17 12.55 4.87
CA ASP A 588 -3.14 13.46 4.34
C ASP A 588 -2.77 13.10 2.89
N ALA A 589 -2.74 11.81 2.57
CA ALA A 589 -2.56 11.31 1.21
C ALA A 589 -3.68 11.81 0.28
N ARG A 590 -4.94 11.63 0.69
CA ARG A 590 -6.09 12.07 -0.09
C ARG A 590 -6.15 13.60 -0.21
N LEU A 591 -5.86 14.33 0.86
CA LEU A 591 -5.81 15.79 0.84
C LEU A 591 -4.79 16.30 -0.18
N LYS A 592 -3.62 15.65 -0.25
CA LYS A 592 -2.59 15.97 -1.24
C LYS A 592 -3.09 15.73 -2.67
N GLU A 593 -3.72 14.58 -2.93
CA GLU A 593 -4.31 14.28 -4.25
C GLU A 593 -5.32 15.35 -4.68
N ILE A 594 -6.26 15.72 -3.79
CA ILE A 594 -7.27 16.75 -4.07
C ILE A 594 -6.60 18.08 -4.46
N ASN A 595 -5.54 18.47 -3.76
CA ASN A 595 -4.79 19.68 -4.06
C ASN A 595 -4.07 19.58 -5.42
N GLU A 596 -3.41 18.45 -5.70
CA GLU A 596 -2.72 18.22 -6.97
C GLU A 596 -3.68 18.22 -8.17
N HIS A 597 -4.88 17.66 -8.00
CA HIS A 597 -5.98 17.71 -8.97
C HIS A 597 -6.40 19.15 -9.25
N GLN A 598 -6.63 19.94 -8.20
CA GLN A 598 -7.04 21.34 -8.32
C GLN A 598 -5.95 22.20 -8.97
N GLU A 599 -4.67 21.99 -8.61
CA GLU A 599 -3.53 22.63 -9.28
C GLU A 599 -3.42 22.23 -10.74
N GLY A 600 -3.63 20.94 -11.07
CA GLY A 600 -3.63 20.44 -12.44
C GLY A 600 -4.62 21.19 -13.32
N LEU A 601 -5.83 21.41 -12.82
CA LEU A 601 -6.87 22.20 -13.50
C LEU A 601 -6.47 23.67 -13.64
N ASN A 602 -5.94 24.28 -12.58
CA ASN A 602 -5.47 25.68 -12.60
C ASN A 602 -4.36 25.87 -13.65
N ARG A 603 -3.39 24.95 -13.71
CA ARG A 603 -2.31 24.94 -14.72
C ARG A 603 -2.86 24.86 -16.15
N VAL A 604 -3.92 24.10 -16.38
CA VAL A 604 -4.59 24.05 -17.68
C VAL A 604 -5.27 25.38 -18.00
N GLU A 605 -6.03 25.94 -17.07
CA GLU A 605 -6.69 27.25 -17.24
C GLU A 605 -5.69 28.36 -17.56
N GLU A 606 -4.56 28.40 -16.83
CA GLU A 606 -3.47 29.34 -17.06
C GLU A 606 -2.80 29.15 -18.42
N ARG A 607 -2.46 27.92 -18.80
CA ARG A 607 -1.87 27.64 -20.13
C ARG A 607 -2.80 28.02 -21.27
N VAL A 608 -4.09 27.73 -21.14
CA VAL A 608 -5.08 28.13 -22.15
C VAL A 608 -5.20 29.66 -22.21
N LYS A 609 -5.22 30.34 -21.06
CA LYS A 609 -5.23 31.81 -21.00
C LYS A 609 -3.97 32.39 -21.66
N LYS A 610 -2.80 31.82 -21.38
CA LYS A 610 -1.52 32.23 -21.98
C LYS A 610 -1.55 32.08 -23.50
N TYR A 611 -1.91 30.92 -24.04
CA TYR A 611 -1.97 30.74 -25.51
C TYR A 611 -2.97 31.67 -26.19
N LEU A 612 -4.09 32.03 -25.53
CA LEU A 612 -5.02 33.02 -26.06
C LEU A 612 -4.43 34.42 -26.09
N VAL A 613 -3.66 34.80 -25.06
CA VAL A 613 -2.93 36.07 -25.02
C VAL A 613 -1.82 36.07 -26.06
N ASP A 614 -1.00 35.03 -26.13
CA ASP A 614 0.09 34.89 -27.12
C ASP A 614 -0.45 35.00 -28.54
N SER A 615 -1.57 34.35 -28.86
CA SER A 615 -2.22 34.48 -30.17
C SER A 615 -2.72 35.90 -30.44
N SER A 616 -3.20 36.62 -29.42
CA SER A 616 -3.61 38.03 -29.58
C SER A 616 -2.39 38.93 -29.79
N SER A 617 -1.36 38.82 -28.95
CA SER A 617 -0.11 39.60 -29.07
C SER A 617 0.61 39.33 -30.39
N PHE A 618 0.61 38.09 -30.87
CA PHE A 618 1.20 37.72 -32.16
C PHE A 618 0.54 38.46 -33.31
N THR A 619 -0.80 38.65 -33.31
CA THR A 619 -1.46 39.44 -34.36
C THR A 619 -0.96 40.89 -34.42
N TYR A 620 -0.59 41.49 -33.29
CA TYR A 620 0.02 42.82 -33.24
C TYR A 620 1.47 42.81 -33.75
N LEU A 621 2.30 41.85 -33.34
CA LEU A 621 3.69 41.76 -33.80
C LEU A 621 3.77 41.59 -35.33
N CYS A 622 2.86 40.81 -35.90
CA CYS A 622 2.76 40.62 -37.34
C CYS A 622 2.40 41.92 -38.09
N GLU A 623 1.76 42.89 -37.43
CA GLU A 623 1.46 44.20 -38.04
C GLU A 623 2.74 44.96 -38.35
N GLU A 624 3.72 44.91 -37.45
CA GLU A 624 5.00 45.59 -37.63
C GLU A 624 5.78 45.08 -38.85
N ASN A 625 5.86 43.76 -39.04
CA ASN A 625 6.48 43.16 -40.23
C ASN A 625 5.79 43.59 -41.53
N ARG A 626 4.46 43.78 -41.51
CA ARG A 626 3.70 44.21 -42.69
C ARG A 626 3.90 45.69 -42.98
N VAL A 627 3.96 46.52 -41.94
CA VAL A 627 4.32 47.94 -42.07
C VAL A 627 5.70 48.07 -42.71
N GLN A 628 6.67 47.24 -42.33
CA GLN A 628 8.00 47.23 -42.96
C GLN A 628 7.94 46.86 -44.45
N ILE A 629 7.18 45.82 -44.83
CA ILE A 629 7.02 45.44 -46.25
C ILE A 629 6.43 46.59 -47.08
N ILE A 630 5.43 47.30 -46.53
CA ILE A 630 4.83 48.46 -47.21
C ILE A 630 5.84 49.61 -47.30
N GLN A 631 6.60 49.90 -46.25
CA GLN A 631 7.63 50.94 -46.25
C GLN A 631 8.76 50.66 -47.25
N GLU A 632 9.16 49.39 -47.42
CA GLU A 632 10.10 48.96 -48.46
C GLU A 632 9.56 49.27 -49.86
N TYR A 633 8.28 48.98 -50.11
CA TYR A 633 7.63 49.30 -51.37
C TYR A 633 7.56 50.82 -51.60
N GLU A 634 7.16 51.60 -50.60
CA GLU A 634 7.15 53.06 -50.69
C GLU A 634 8.54 53.64 -50.99
N ARG A 635 9.60 53.03 -50.44
CA ARG A 635 10.99 53.41 -50.76
C ARG A 635 11.34 53.09 -52.22
N PHE A 636 10.91 51.94 -52.72
CA PHE A 636 11.05 51.59 -54.13
C PHE A 636 10.30 52.57 -55.04
N LEU A 637 9.08 52.96 -54.66
CA LEU A 637 8.26 53.90 -55.42
C LEU A 637 8.90 55.28 -55.53
N ARG A 638 9.52 55.79 -54.46
CA ARG A 638 10.31 57.04 -54.51
C ARG A 638 11.44 56.94 -55.55
N GLY A 639 12.10 55.78 -55.64
CA GLY A 639 13.12 55.53 -56.67
C GLY A 639 12.56 55.49 -58.10
N ILE A 640 11.31 55.05 -58.28
CA ILE A 640 10.61 55.13 -59.57
C ILE A 640 10.26 56.58 -59.93
N GLU A 641 9.82 57.39 -58.95
CA GLU A 641 9.57 58.82 -59.16
C GLU A 641 10.84 59.58 -59.59
N GLU A 642 11.99 59.28 -58.99
CA GLU A 642 13.28 59.85 -59.40
C GLU A 642 13.72 59.42 -60.82
N LYS A 643 13.35 58.21 -61.25
CA LYS A 643 13.57 57.77 -62.64
C LYS A 643 12.64 58.49 -63.61
N LEU A 644 11.38 58.68 -63.22
CA LEU A 644 10.39 59.41 -64.01
C LEU A 644 10.84 60.85 -64.28
N GLN A 645 11.39 61.54 -63.27
CA GLN A 645 11.92 62.91 -63.43
C GLN A 645 13.07 63.01 -64.45
N ARG A 646 13.80 61.90 -64.67
CA ARG A 646 14.91 61.81 -65.62
C ARG A 646 14.52 61.26 -66.99
N ALA A 647 13.28 60.78 -67.14
CA ALA A 647 12.80 60.21 -68.39
C ALA A 647 12.76 61.29 -69.47
N LYS A 648 13.22 60.94 -70.67
CA LYS A 648 13.18 61.81 -71.86
C LYS A 648 12.19 61.31 -72.90
N LYS A 649 11.73 60.06 -72.77
CA LYS A 649 10.92 59.37 -73.76
C LYS A 649 9.82 58.52 -73.14
N SER A 650 8.74 58.31 -73.88
CA SER A 650 7.55 57.58 -73.45
C SER A 650 7.82 56.11 -73.08
N TYR A 651 8.76 55.44 -73.77
CA TYR A 651 9.12 54.05 -73.45
C TYR A 651 9.81 53.89 -72.09
N GLU A 652 10.49 54.93 -71.59
CA GLU A 652 11.16 54.89 -70.27
C GLU A 652 10.12 54.95 -69.14
N VAL A 653 9.03 55.68 -69.36
CA VAL A 653 7.86 55.70 -68.47
C VAL A 653 7.12 54.36 -68.52
N ALA A 654 6.96 53.77 -69.72
CA ALA A 654 6.37 52.44 -69.87
C ALA A 654 7.17 51.36 -69.13
N ALA A 655 8.50 51.43 -69.15
CA ALA A 655 9.36 50.54 -68.37
C ALA A 655 9.17 50.74 -66.85
N CYS A 656 8.98 51.97 -66.38
CA CYS A 656 8.68 52.26 -64.98
C CYS A 656 7.31 51.69 -64.54
N ILE A 657 6.30 51.73 -65.41
CA ILE A 657 4.97 51.14 -65.17
C ILE A 657 5.10 49.62 -64.99
N GLU A 658 5.78 48.93 -65.92
CA GLU A 658 5.96 47.48 -65.83
C GLU A 658 6.81 47.08 -64.61
N GLN A 659 7.85 47.85 -64.29
CA GLN A 659 8.65 47.61 -63.08
C GLN A 659 7.80 47.78 -61.80
N THR A 660 6.91 48.77 -61.77
CA THR A 660 6.02 49.04 -60.63
C THR A 660 4.95 47.96 -60.47
N LYS A 661 4.41 47.45 -61.58
CA LYS A 661 3.49 46.29 -61.57
C LYS A 661 4.17 45.05 -61.04
N HIS A 662 5.34 44.69 -61.59
CA HIS A 662 6.09 43.50 -61.19
C HIS A 662 6.42 43.51 -59.69
N VAL A 663 7.01 44.61 -59.19
CA VAL A 663 7.35 44.73 -57.76
C VAL A 663 6.09 44.79 -56.90
N GLY A 664 5.01 45.41 -57.38
CA GLY A 664 3.74 45.42 -56.66
C GLY A 664 3.14 44.02 -56.51
N ASP A 665 3.18 43.19 -57.56
CA ASP A 665 2.75 41.80 -57.52
C ASP A 665 3.62 40.96 -56.57
N GLU A 666 4.94 41.19 -56.55
CA GLU A 666 5.84 40.55 -55.58
C GLU A 666 5.51 40.94 -54.14
N VAL A 667 5.21 42.22 -53.89
CA VAL A 667 4.83 42.69 -52.55
C VAL A 667 3.48 42.11 -52.12
N ILE A 668 2.49 42.02 -53.01
CA ILE A 668 1.22 41.34 -52.71
C ILE A 668 1.48 39.89 -52.31
N LYS A 669 2.29 39.15 -53.09
CA LYS A 669 2.68 37.77 -52.77
C LYS A 669 3.41 37.68 -51.42
N LYS A 670 4.29 38.63 -51.11
CA LYS A 670 5.01 38.70 -49.82
C LYS A 670 4.04 38.95 -48.67
N ILE A 671 3.11 39.90 -48.82
CA ILE A 671 2.05 40.19 -47.84
C ILE A 671 1.17 38.94 -47.63
N GLU A 672 0.67 38.33 -48.69
CA GLU A 672 -0.15 37.10 -48.60
C GLU A 672 0.61 35.93 -47.98
N GLY A 673 1.88 35.75 -48.35
CA GLY A 673 2.77 34.76 -47.75
C GLY A 673 2.91 34.93 -46.24
N THR A 674 3.16 36.16 -45.78
CA THR A 674 3.23 36.45 -44.33
C THR A 674 1.90 36.18 -43.64
N PHE A 675 0.76 36.50 -44.25
CA PHE A 675 -0.54 36.15 -43.68
C PHE A 675 -0.70 34.63 -43.56
N ILE A 676 -0.39 33.86 -44.61
CA ILE A 676 -0.48 32.40 -44.56
C ILE A 676 0.39 31.82 -43.44
N GLU A 677 1.62 32.31 -43.27
CA GLU A 677 2.50 31.87 -42.19
C GLU A 677 1.96 32.22 -40.80
N ASN A 678 1.47 33.45 -40.63
CA ASN A 678 0.85 33.88 -39.38
C ASN A 678 -0.40 33.06 -39.03
N PHE A 679 -1.21 32.72 -40.03
CA PHE A 679 -2.37 31.87 -39.86
C PHE A 679 -1.97 30.48 -39.36
N LYS A 680 -0.90 29.88 -39.90
CA LYS A 680 -0.37 28.60 -39.42
C LYS A 680 0.01 28.66 -37.94
N VAL A 681 0.66 29.73 -37.48
CA VAL A 681 1.01 29.90 -36.06
C VAL A 681 -0.24 30.00 -35.17
N LEU A 682 -1.25 30.75 -35.58
CA LEU A 682 -2.52 30.83 -34.85
C LEU A 682 -3.24 29.47 -34.79
N GLU A 683 -3.22 28.71 -35.88
CA GLU A 683 -3.79 27.37 -35.93
C GLU A 683 -3.01 26.38 -35.06
N GLU A 684 -1.68 26.48 -35.03
CA GLU A 684 -0.82 25.71 -34.13
C GLU A 684 -1.11 25.99 -32.66
N ASN A 685 -1.28 27.26 -32.28
CA ASN A 685 -1.64 27.62 -30.91
C ASN A 685 -3.01 27.08 -30.51
N ARG A 686 -3.99 27.08 -31.44
CA ARG A 686 -5.28 26.42 -31.21
C ARG A 686 -5.11 24.92 -31.01
N LYS A 687 -4.33 24.24 -31.85
CA LYS A 687 -4.01 22.80 -31.72
C LYS A 687 -3.31 22.50 -30.38
N LYS A 688 -2.40 23.37 -29.92
CA LYS A 688 -1.75 23.25 -28.60
C LYS A 688 -2.77 23.33 -27.46
N ILE A 689 -3.73 24.26 -27.52
CA ILE A 689 -4.82 24.35 -26.54
C ILE A 689 -5.66 23.07 -26.51
N ASP A 690 -6.11 22.59 -27.67
CA ASP A 690 -6.91 21.37 -27.76
C ASP A 690 -6.15 20.16 -27.21
N LYS A 691 -4.84 20.06 -27.52
CA LYS A 691 -3.97 18.99 -26.99
C LYS A 691 -3.83 19.05 -25.47
N VAL A 692 -3.66 20.23 -24.87
CA VAL A 692 -3.58 20.40 -23.41
C VAL A 692 -4.90 19.98 -22.75
N ILE A 693 -6.04 20.41 -23.31
CA ILE A 693 -7.37 20.07 -22.80
C ILE A 693 -7.62 18.56 -22.91
N CYS A 694 -7.34 17.94 -24.06
CA CYS A 694 -7.53 16.51 -24.26
C CYS A 694 -6.65 15.67 -23.34
N ARG A 695 -5.37 16.05 -23.16
CA ARG A 695 -4.47 15.36 -22.23
C ARG A 695 -4.97 15.39 -20.80
N PHE A 696 -5.40 16.56 -20.31
CA PHE A 696 -5.94 16.68 -18.95
C PHE A 696 -7.27 15.92 -18.79
N ASN A 697 -8.14 15.98 -19.80
CA ASN A 697 -9.39 15.23 -19.77
C ASN A 697 -9.17 13.71 -19.79
N ALA A 698 -8.07 13.23 -20.38
CA ALA A 698 -7.69 11.82 -20.38
C ALA A 698 -6.98 11.38 -19.09
N SER A 699 -6.42 12.31 -18.32
CA SER A 699 -5.82 12.01 -17.01
C SER A 699 -6.86 11.90 -15.89
N ILE A 700 -8.07 12.43 -16.08
CA ILE A 700 -9.18 12.26 -15.13
C ILE A 700 -9.71 10.83 -15.26
N LYS A 701 -9.28 9.95 -14.36
CA LYS A 701 -9.77 8.57 -14.25
C LYS A 701 -10.44 8.35 -12.90
N LEU A 702 -11.59 7.69 -12.90
CA LEU A 702 -12.34 7.45 -11.67
C LEU A 702 -11.68 6.37 -10.82
N PHE A 703 -11.92 6.36 -9.51
CA PHE A 703 -11.53 5.25 -8.63
C PHE A 703 -12.01 3.88 -9.14
N ALA A 704 -13.25 3.80 -9.64
CA ALA A 704 -13.81 2.59 -10.24
C ALA A 704 -13.05 2.09 -11.49
N GLU A 705 -12.22 2.95 -12.10
CA GLU A 705 -11.38 2.66 -13.26
C GLU A 705 -9.89 2.48 -12.88
N GLY A 706 -9.58 2.47 -11.57
CA GLY A 706 -8.21 2.44 -11.05
C GLY A 706 -7.49 3.78 -11.12
N GLY A 707 -8.22 4.89 -11.23
CA GLY A 707 -7.69 6.25 -11.09
C GLY A 707 -7.81 6.80 -9.66
N ASP A 708 -7.59 8.10 -9.54
CA ASP A 708 -7.52 8.88 -8.30
C ASP A 708 -8.64 9.92 -8.17
N TYR A 709 -9.56 10.03 -9.13
CA TYR A 709 -10.65 11.00 -9.07
C TYR A 709 -11.93 10.39 -8.48
N SER A 710 -12.53 11.14 -7.56
CA SER A 710 -13.92 10.88 -7.15
C SER A 710 -14.91 11.27 -8.25
N ARG A 711 -16.13 10.72 -8.19
CA ARG A 711 -17.18 11.02 -9.17
C ARG A 711 -17.57 12.51 -9.18
N ASP A 712 -17.62 13.13 -8.00
CA ASP A 712 -17.98 14.54 -7.84
C ASP A 712 -16.87 15.47 -8.35
N GLU A 713 -15.61 15.16 -8.07
CA GLU A 713 -14.45 15.91 -8.60
C GLU A 713 -14.41 15.85 -10.12
N ALA A 714 -14.49 14.64 -10.68
CA ALA A 714 -14.49 14.45 -12.13
C ALA A 714 -15.64 15.23 -12.77
N LYS A 715 -16.84 15.24 -12.16
CA LYS A 715 -17.99 16.02 -12.63
C LYS A 715 -17.71 17.52 -12.58
N LEU A 716 -17.16 18.03 -11.47
CA LEU A 716 -16.80 19.45 -11.32
C LEU A 716 -15.76 19.88 -12.38
N PHE A 717 -14.73 19.06 -12.57
CA PHE A 717 -13.61 19.35 -13.47
C PHE A 717 -14.05 19.26 -14.92
N ASN A 718 -14.79 18.22 -15.30
CA ASN A 718 -15.38 18.11 -16.63
C ASN A 718 -16.30 19.30 -16.94
N LYS A 719 -17.07 19.79 -15.97
CA LYS A 719 -17.90 21.01 -16.14
C LYS A 719 -17.04 22.25 -16.40
N ARG A 720 -15.91 22.44 -15.70
CA ARG A 720 -14.97 23.54 -15.94
C ARG A 720 -14.27 23.41 -17.28
N ILE A 721 -13.75 22.23 -17.63
CA ILE A 721 -13.17 21.94 -18.96
C ILE A 721 -14.17 22.23 -20.07
N LEU A 722 -15.44 21.83 -19.90
CA LEU A 722 -16.49 22.11 -20.89
C LEU A 722 -16.72 23.62 -21.07
N LYS A 723 -16.63 24.41 -19.98
CA LYS A 723 -16.67 25.88 -20.05
C LYS A 723 -15.47 26.44 -20.82
N ILE A 724 -14.27 25.89 -20.63
CA ILE A 724 -13.07 26.24 -21.42
C ILE A 724 -13.28 25.90 -22.90
N LYS A 725 -13.72 24.67 -23.21
CA LYS A 725 -14.03 24.21 -24.58
C LYS A 725 -15.07 25.10 -25.27
N LYS A 726 -16.04 25.67 -24.54
CA LYS A 726 -17.04 26.60 -25.09
C LYS A 726 -16.52 28.05 -25.26
N THR A 727 -15.56 28.48 -24.43
CA THR A 727 -15.05 29.86 -24.44
C THR A 727 -13.89 30.06 -25.42
N VAL A 728 -13.02 29.05 -25.60
CA VAL A 728 -11.87 29.10 -26.51
C VAL A 728 -12.30 29.40 -27.97
N PRO A 729 -13.27 28.71 -28.58
CA PRO A 729 -13.69 29.00 -29.96
C PRO A 729 -14.26 30.41 -30.14
N LYS A 730 -15.00 30.92 -29.13
CA LYS A 730 -15.54 32.28 -29.17
C LYS A 730 -14.42 33.33 -29.18
N LYS A 731 -13.41 33.15 -28.33
CA LYS A 731 -12.23 34.03 -28.29
C LYS A 731 -11.39 33.93 -29.56
N TYR A 732 -11.15 32.73 -30.08
CA TYR A 732 -10.46 32.54 -31.35
C TYR A 732 -11.23 33.13 -32.53
N LYS A 733 -12.57 33.02 -32.55
CA LYS A 733 -13.39 33.67 -33.58
C LYS A 733 -13.19 35.19 -33.57
N LYS A 734 -13.08 35.80 -32.38
CA LYS A 734 -12.76 37.23 -32.23
C LYS A 734 -11.35 37.55 -32.77
N ILE A 735 -10.33 36.81 -32.34
CA ILE A 735 -8.94 36.99 -32.82
C ILE A 735 -8.87 36.84 -34.35
N MET A 736 -9.55 35.85 -34.91
CA MET A 736 -9.62 35.62 -36.35
C MET A 736 -10.36 36.72 -37.10
N ALA A 737 -11.42 37.29 -36.52
CA ALA A 737 -12.12 38.43 -37.11
C ALA A 737 -11.23 39.68 -37.14
N GLU A 738 -10.51 39.95 -36.05
CA GLU A 738 -9.52 41.04 -35.97
C GLU A 738 -8.38 40.84 -36.99
N TYR A 739 -7.82 39.63 -37.05
CA TYR A 739 -6.79 39.24 -38.02
C TYR A 739 -7.27 39.38 -39.48
N ASN A 740 -8.49 38.95 -39.81
CA ASN A 740 -9.03 39.06 -41.16
C ASN A 740 -9.38 40.51 -41.54
N ALA A 741 -9.91 41.30 -40.60
CA ALA A 741 -10.18 42.72 -40.81
C ALA A 741 -8.88 43.45 -41.13
N MET A 742 -7.83 43.15 -40.37
CA MET A 742 -6.48 43.68 -40.57
C MET A 742 -5.89 43.24 -41.90
N LYS A 743 -6.04 41.97 -42.31
CA LYS A 743 -5.65 41.49 -43.65
C LYS A 743 -6.29 42.30 -44.76
N ASN A 744 -7.61 42.45 -44.71
CA ASN A 744 -8.33 43.19 -45.73
C ASN A 744 -7.92 44.67 -45.77
N ASP A 745 -7.72 45.29 -44.61
CA ASP A 745 -7.28 46.69 -44.52
C ASP A 745 -5.87 46.89 -45.09
N THR A 746 -4.88 46.07 -44.67
CA THR A 746 -3.50 46.14 -45.18
C THR A 746 -3.46 45.94 -46.69
N THR A 747 -4.12 44.89 -47.21
CA THR A 747 -4.12 44.58 -48.64
C THR A 747 -4.84 45.65 -49.45
N GLN A 748 -5.99 46.17 -48.98
CA GLN A 748 -6.69 47.25 -49.69
C GLN A 748 -5.91 48.56 -49.69
N LYS A 749 -5.27 48.93 -48.56
CA LYS A 749 -4.40 50.13 -48.50
C LYS A 749 -3.27 50.04 -49.50
N PHE A 750 -2.61 48.88 -49.58
CA PHE A 750 -1.55 48.63 -50.55
C PHE A 750 -2.05 48.74 -52.00
N ILE A 751 -3.13 48.02 -52.36
CA ILE A 751 -3.68 48.04 -53.73
C ILE A 751 -4.09 49.45 -54.15
N LYS A 752 -4.72 50.22 -53.24
CA LYS A 752 -5.09 51.62 -53.52
C LYS A 752 -3.86 52.48 -53.77
N SER A 753 -2.80 52.33 -52.98
CA SER A 753 -1.54 53.06 -53.16
C SER A 753 -0.87 52.72 -54.49
N GLN A 754 -0.76 51.42 -54.82
CA GLN A 754 -0.24 50.96 -56.10
C GLN A 754 -1.06 51.49 -57.29
N ALA A 755 -2.38 51.39 -57.23
CA ALA A 755 -3.27 51.86 -58.28
C ALA A 755 -3.16 53.38 -58.51
N ALA A 756 -3.07 54.16 -57.42
CA ALA A 756 -2.88 55.61 -57.52
C ALA A 756 -1.57 55.97 -58.22
N ILE A 757 -0.48 55.24 -57.95
CA ILE A 757 0.81 55.51 -58.58
C ILE A 757 0.83 55.06 -60.04
N LEU A 758 0.28 53.89 -60.35
CA LEU A 758 0.16 53.43 -61.73
C LEU A 758 -0.67 54.43 -62.56
N ALA A 759 -1.78 54.95 -62.02
CA ALA A 759 -2.57 55.97 -62.70
C ALA A 759 -1.79 57.26 -62.98
N ARG A 760 -0.95 57.72 -62.04
CA ARG A 760 -0.05 58.86 -62.28
C ARG A 760 1.00 58.56 -63.35
N LEU A 761 1.62 57.38 -63.31
CA LEU A 761 2.63 56.97 -64.30
C LEU A 761 2.02 56.85 -65.71
N ASP A 762 0.81 56.29 -65.82
CA ASP A 762 0.05 56.24 -67.08
C ASP A 762 -0.27 57.64 -67.60
N HIS A 763 -0.66 58.57 -66.72
CA HIS A 763 -0.86 59.97 -67.11
C HIS A 763 0.43 60.60 -67.66
N SER A 764 1.55 60.46 -66.95
CA SER A 764 2.85 60.95 -67.43
C SER A 764 3.25 60.30 -68.75
N LYS A 765 2.97 59.00 -68.96
CA LYS A 765 3.25 58.33 -70.23
C LYS A 765 2.52 59.02 -71.39
N VAL A 766 1.23 59.34 -71.21
CA VAL A 766 0.42 60.06 -72.22
C VAL A 766 1.00 61.45 -72.50
N GLU A 767 1.45 62.18 -71.47
CA GLU A 767 2.12 63.48 -71.64
C GLU A 767 3.41 63.37 -72.44
N PHE A 768 4.26 62.37 -72.15
CA PHE A 768 5.49 62.13 -72.89
C PHE A 768 5.20 61.75 -74.35
N GLU A 769 4.22 60.88 -74.62
CA GLU A 769 3.79 60.54 -75.99
C GLU A 769 3.26 61.76 -76.75
N HIS A 770 2.53 62.65 -76.07
CA HIS A 770 2.06 63.91 -76.63
C HIS A 770 3.21 64.85 -76.98
N ASN A 771 4.16 65.03 -76.05
CA ASN A 771 5.35 65.86 -76.24
C ASN A 771 6.24 65.34 -77.38
N GLU A 772 6.41 64.02 -77.50
CA GLU A 772 7.11 63.39 -78.61
C GLU A 772 6.44 63.71 -79.96
N LYS A 773 5.11 63.54 -80.05
CA LYS A 773 4.33 63.89 -81.26
C LYS A 773 4.42 65.39 -81.61
N ILE A 774 4.42 66.27 -80.61
CA ILE A 774 4.63 67.72 -80.82
C ILE A 774 6.03 67.96 -81.36
N CYS A 775 7.07 67.37 -80.77
CA CYS A 775 8.45 67.53 -81.23
C CYS A 775 8.64 67.02 -82.67
N GLU A 776 8.01 65.90 -83.03
CA GLU A 776 7.97 65.41 -84.41
C GLU A 776 7.29 66.41 -85.35
N LYS A 777 6.11 66.94 -84.99
CA LYS A 777 5.43 67.97 -85.77
C LYS A 777 6.26 69.24 -85.92
N ILE A 778 6.92 69.70 -84.86
CA ILE A 778 7.83 70.86 -84.90
C ILE A 778 8.99 70.60 -85.85
N LYS A 779 9.64 69.44 -85.80
CA LYS A 779 10.70 69.07 -86.75
C LYS A 779 10.19 69.04 -88.19
N LEU A 780 8.98 68.53 -88.41
CA LEU A 780 8.34 68.48 -89.73
C LEU A 780 8.04 69.89 -90.27
N LEU A 781 7.54 70.78 -89.41
CA LEU A 781 7.34 72.20 -89.69
C LEU A 781 8.64 72.94 -89.96
N GLN A 782 9.67 72.77 -89.11
CA GLN A 782 10.99 73.34 -89.32
C GLN A 782 11.61 72.89 -90.66
N ASN A 783 11.43 71.63 -91.04
CA ASN A 783 11.87 71.13 -92.35
C ASN A 783 11.07 71.74 -93.52
N LYS A 784 9.77 71.96 -93.36
CA LYS A 784 8.95 72.68 -94.37
C LYS A 784 9.38 74.15 -94.50
N ILE A 785 9.63 74.83 -93.39
CA ILE A 785 10.11 76.22 -93.35
C ILE A 785 11.49 76.31 -94.03
N ARG A 786 12.42 75.40 -93.71
CA ARG A 786 13.74 75.35 -94.37
C ARG A 786 13.63 75.17 -95.87
N ARG A 787 12.75 74.28 -96.35
CA ARG A 787 12.52 74.10 -97.80
C ARG A 787 11.95 75.36 -98.45
N ALA A 788 10.96 75.99 -97.83
CA ALA A 788 10.36 77.22 -98.35
C ALA A 788 11.37 78.40 -98.38
N ALA A 789 12.20 78.54 -97.34
CA ALA A 789 13.28 79.52 -97.31
C ALA A 789 14.31 79.28 -98.42
N TYR A 790 14.66 78.01 -98.68
CA TYR A 790 15.57 77.63 -99.76
C TYR A 790 15.01 77.98 -101.16
N ASP A 791 13.73 77.67 -101.41
CA ASP A 791 13.05 78.02 -102.67
C ASP A 791 12.97 79.54 -102.89
N THR A 792 12.77 80.31 -101.81
CA THR A 792 12.69 81.76 -101.87
C THR A 792 14.07 82.37 -102.18
N LYS A 793 15.12 81.88 -101.52
CA LYS A 793 16.51 82.27 -101.80
C LYS A 793 16.92 81.95 -103.25
N PHE A 794 16.49 80.79 -103.77
CA PHE A 794 16.75 80.40 -105.15
C PHE A 794 16.05 81.32 -106.17
N LYS A 795 14.79 81.70 -105.91
CA LYS A 795 14.06 82.67 -106.76
C LYS A 795 14.67 84.07 -106.73
N LEU A 796 15.12 84.53 -105.57
CA LEU A 796 15.81 85.82 -105.42
C LEU A 796 17.14 85.87 -106.16
N HIS A 797 17.96 84.81 -106.10
CA HIS A 797 19.20 84.73 -106.89
C HIS A 797 18.95 84.80 -108.41
N ARG A 798 17.80 84.30 -108.88
CA ARG A 798 17.39 84.44 -110.29
C ARG A 798 17.05 85.89 -110.66
N ILE A 799 16.46 86.65 -109.74
CA ILE A 799 16.15 88.07 -109.93
C ILE A 799 17.44 88.89 -109.94
N ASP A 800 18.36 88.60 -109.02
CA ASP A 800 19.68 89.23 -108.94
C ASP A 800 20.50 89.03 -110.23
N ALA A 801 20.49 87.79 -110.75
CA ALA A 801 21.10 87.48 -112.05
C ALA A 801 20.42 88.19 -113.24
N CYS A 802 19.10 88.42 -113.18
CA CYS A 802 18.41 89.23 -114.19
C CYS A 802 18.80 90.72 -114.09
N ILE A 803 18.99 91.26 -112.89
CA ILE A 803 19.40 92.64 -112.68
C ILE A 803 20.83 92.87 -113.17
N ASP A 804 21.74 91.94 -112.89
CA ASP A 804 23.11 91.99 -113.41
C ASP A 804 23.14 91.91 -114.95
N TYR A 805 22.28 91.08 -115.56
CA TYR A 805 22.11 91.02 -117.02
C TYR A 805 21.62 92.36 -117.62
N TYR A 806 20.61 93.01 -117.00
CA TYR A 806 20.13 94.31 -117.46
C TYR A 806 21.12 95.46 -117.19
N SER A 807 21.93 95.35 -116.13
CA SER A 807 23.04 96.26 -115.85
C SER A 807 24.09 96.23 -116.96
N GLU A 808 24.48 95.04 -117.46
CA GLU A 808 25.44 94.91 -118.57
C GLU A 808 24.91 95.44 -119.91
N VAL A 809 23.62 95.29 -120.20
CA VAL A 809 22.98 95.76 -121.45
C VAL A 809 22.87 97.29 -121.49
N SER A 810 22.94 97.98 -120.35
CA SER A 810 22.70 99.44 -120.23
C SER A 810 23.90 100.35 -120.54
N ARG A 811 24.99 99.85 -121.14
CA ARG A 811 26.23 100.62 -121.44
C ARG A 811 26.09 101.86 -122.33
N PHE A 812 24.92 102.14 -122.92
CA PHE A 812 24.73 103.25 -123.86
C PHE A 812 23.87 104.44 -123.39
N GLU A 813 23.31 104.45 -122.17
CA GLU A 813 22.54 105.61 -121.68
C GLU A 813 22.80 105.92 -120.20
N ILE A 814 23.55 106.99 -119.93
CA ILE A 814 24.05 107.41 -118.60
C ILE A 814 22.93 107.67 -117.58
N TRP A 815 21.70 108.01 -118.01
CA TRP A 815 20.58 108.30 -117.10
C TRP A 815 19.89 107.06 -116.51
N LYS A 816 20.01 105.88 -117.15
CA LYS A 816 19.42 104.62 -116.63
C LYS A 816 20.27 103.98 -115.52
N ARG A 817 21.58 104.20 -115.53
CA ARG A 817 22.53 103.58 -114.59
C ARG A 817 22.28 103.96 -113.12
N LYS A 818 21.91 105.22 -112.86
CA LYS A 818 21.63 105.69 -111.49
C LYS A 818 20.36 105.06 -110.89
N HIS A 819 19.35 104.76 -111.71
CA HIS A 819 18.13 104.08 -111.26
C HIS A 819 18.35 102.57 -111.03
N PHE A 820 19.19 101.92 -111.83
CA PHE A 820 19.54 100.51 -111.61
C PHE A 820 20.43 100.31 -110.38
N GLU A 821 21.39 101.20 -110.11
CA GLU A 821 22.17 101.17 -108.86
C GLU A 821 21.29 101.42 -107.64
N LEU A 822 20.35 102.37 -107.68
CA LEU A 822 19.36 102.56 -106.60
C LEU A 822 18.45 101.35 -106.39
N MET A 823 18.06 100.66 -107.47
CA MET A 823 17.25 99.44 -107.38
C MET A 823 18.07 98.26 -106.84
N LYS A 824 19.36 98.18 -107.21
CA LYS A 824 20.30 97.20 -106.68
C LYS A 824 20.54 97.41 -105.19
N ASP A 825 20.81 98.65 -104.75
CA ASP A 825 20.98 98.99 -103.35
C ASP A 825 19.72 98.68 -102.52
N ALA A 826 18.53 99.00 -103.03
CA ALA A 826 17.27 98.68 -102.35
C ALA A 826 16.99 97.16 -102.26
N ILE A 827 17.36 96.39 -103.29
CA ILE A 827 17.22 94.94 -103.28
C ILE A 827 18.26 94.29 -102.36
N GLN A 828 19.47 94.83 -102.31
CA GLN A 828 20.54 94.34 -101.45
C GLN A 828 20.26 94.65 -99.97
N GLU A 829 19.66 95.80 -99.67
CA GLU A 829 19.14 96.12 -98.33
C GLU A 829 17.98 95.19 -97.93
N CYS A 830 17.06 94.87 -98.86
CA CYS A 830 16.01 93.88 -98.62
C CYS A 830 16.57 92.48 -98.37
N LEU A 831 17.59 92.06 -99.13
CA LEU A 831 18.26 90.78 -98.96
C LEU A 831 18.95 90.67 -97.60
N GLN A 832 19.65 91.73 -97.17
CA GLN A 832 20.33 91.77 -95.88
C GLN A 832 19.33 91.74 -94.71
N LYS A 833 18.20 92.45 -94.82
CA LYS A 833 17.10 92.37 -93.83
C LYS A 833 16.40 91.02 -93.80
N ILE A 834 16.20 90.37 -94.96
CA ILE A 834 15.66 89.00 -95.02
C ILE A 834 16.63 88.00 -94.37
N GLU A 835 17.93 88.15 -94.59
CA GLU A 835 18.95 87.28 -93.98
C GLU A 835 19.04 87.46 -92.45
N GLU A 836 19.00 88.71 -91.95
CA GLU A 836 18.92 89.00 -90.51
C GLU A 836 17.65 88.40 -89.88
N MET A 837 16.49 88.57 -90.49
CA MET A 837 15.24 88.00 -89.96
C MET A 837 15.19 86.48 -90.05
N THR A 838 15.79 85.88 -91.09
CA THR A 838 15.92 84.42 -91.19
C THR A 838 16.82 83.87 -90.09
N ASN A 839 17.91 84.57 -89.75
CA ASN A 839 18.80 84.20 -88.64
C ASN A 839 18.13 84.38 -87.27
N ILE A 840 17.29 85.40 -87.10
CA ILE A 840 16.48 85.58 -85.88
C ILE A 840 15.44 84.46 -85.76
N LEU A 841 14.73 84.10 -86.83
CA LEU A 841 13.74 83.01 -86.83
C LEU A 841 14.36 81.62 -86.61
N ILE A 842 15.61 81.41 -87.05
CA ILE A 842 16.34 80.16 -86.80
C ILE A 842 16.83 80.07 -85.34
N ASN A 843 17.12 81.20 -84.70
CA ASN A 843 17.67 81.27 -83.34
C ASN A 843 16.63 81.56 -82.23
N ALA A 844 15.43 82.03 -82.57
CA ALA A 844 14.37 82.34 -81.61
C ALA A 844 13.79 81.06 -81.02
N LYS A 845 14.28 80.68 -79.85
CA LYS A 845 13.84 79.48 -79.12
C LYS A 845 12.49 79.62 -78.40
N ASN A 846 11.86 80.80 -78.29
CA ASN A 846 10.59 80.91 -77.55
C ASN A 846 9.65 82.07 -77.98
N ARG A 847 8.42 81.65 -78.29
CA ARG A 847 7.08 82.23 -78.02
C ARG A 847 6.50 83.52 -78.60
N ASP A 848 7.19 84.37 -79.36
CA ASP A 848 6.51 85.52 -80.01
C ASP A 848 6.75 85.63 -81.53
N SER A 849 6.64 84.51 -82.25
CA SER A 849 6.79 84.50 -83.72
C SER A 849 5.68 85.24 -84.48
N GLY A 850 4.55 85.58 -83.83
CA GLY A 850 3.41 86.25 -84.46
C GLY A 850 3.68 87.73 -84.76
N GLU A 851 4.35 88.44 -83.84
CA GLU A 851 4.62 89.87 -83.98
C GLU A 851 5.71 90.14 -85.04
N TYR A 852 6.73 89.26 -85.10
CA TYR A 852 7.80 89.33 -86.11
C TYR A 852 7.32 89.01 -87.53
N LEU A 853 6.35 88.10 -87.70
CA LEU A 853 5.77 87.82 -89.02
C LEU A 853 4.94 89.01 -89.54
N ASN A 854 4.25 89.72 -88.65
CA ASN A 854 3.53 90.94 -89.00
C ASN A 854 4.50 92.08 -89.35
N GLN A 855 5.56 92.27 -88.56
CA GLN A 855 6.63 93.24 -88.88
C GLN A 855 7.34 92.92 -90.21
N LEU A 856 7.59 91.64 -90.51
CA LEU A 856 8.16 91.22 -91.80
C LEU A 856 7.20 91.54 -92.96
N ASN A 857 5.91 91.29 -92.78
CA ASN A 857 4.91 91.59 -93.80
C ASN A 857 4.79 93.11 -94.02
N ASP A 858 4.80 93.91 -92.96
CA ASP A 858 4.77 95.37 -93.05
C ASP A 858 6.04 95.93 -93.69
N LEU A 859 7.22 95.39 -93.35
CA LEU A 859 8.49 95.78 -93.95
C LEU A 859 8.59 95.39 -95.43
N ILE A 860 8.13 94.19 -95.80
CA ILE A 860 8.05 93.77 -97.22
C ILE A 860 7.11 94.70 -97.98
N MET A 861 5.95 95.02 -97.41
CA MET A 861 4.96 95.89 -98.05
C MET A 861 5.47 97.34 -98.14
N ASP A 862 6.23 97.83 -97.17
CA ASP A 862 6.86 99.15 -97.21
C ASP A 862 8.03 99.21 -98.20
N SER A 863 8.86 98.16 -98.29
CA SER A 863 9.88 98.05 -99.35
C SER A 863 9.26 97.98 -100.75
N PHE A 864 8.16 97.24 -100.92
CA PHE A 864 7.41 97.23 -102.19
C PHE A 864 6.76 98.58 -102.48
N ARG A 865 6.28 99.31 -101.47
CA ARG A 865 5.79 100.69 -101.63
C ARG A 865 6.90 101.64 -102.04
N GLU A 866 8.10 101.50 -101.49
CA GLU A 866 9.23 102.37 -101.83
C GLU A 866 9.78 102.06 -103.24
N ILE A 867 9.87 100.79 -103.64
CA ILE A 867 10.15 100.38 -105.03
C ILE A 867 9.06 100.89 -105.98
N TYR A 868 7.78 100.84 -105.57
CA TYR A 868 6.67 101.40 -106.33
C TYR A 868 6.75 102.94 -106.40
N ARG A 869 7.22 103.61 -105.35
CA ARG A 869 7.41 105.07 -105.29
C ARG A 869 8.56 105.54 -106.17
N ILE A 870 9.66 104.79 -106.21
CA ILE A 870 10.81 105.01 -107.10
C ILE A 870 10.39 104.78 -108.57
N SER A 871 9.54 103.78 -108.86
CA SER A 871 9.04 103.55 -110.23
C SER A 871 8.04 104.63 -110.70
N LYS A 872 7.39 105.35 -109.78
CA LYS A 872 6.42 106.41 -110.07
C LYS A 872 7.03 107.77 -110.45
N VAL A 873 8.32 108.00 -110.18
CA VAL A 873 9.03 109.24 -110.59
C VAL A 873 9.48 109.19 -112.06
N SER A 874 9.49 108.01 -112.70
CA SER A 874 9.97 107.84 -114.08
C SER A 874 8.85 107.77 -115.14
N THR A 875 7.58 107.86 -114.78
CA THR A 875 6.45 107.67 -115.71
C THR A 875 5.70 108.97 -116.00
N THR A 876 6.33 109.83 -116.80
CA THR A 876 5.63 110.74 -117.71
C THR A 876 6.40 110.80 -119.02
N THR A 877 6.24 109.78 -119.86
CA THR A 877 6.07 109.84 -121.33
C THR A 877 6.12 108.40 -121.89
N HIS A 878 5.09 108.05 -122.66
CA HIS A 878 4.87 106.84 -123.48
C HIS A 878 4.40 105.53 -122.80
N ILE A 879 3.10 105.29 -122.94
CA ILE A 879 2.42 103.99 -122.74
C ILE A 879 1.74 103.63 -124.08
N PHE A 880 2.19 102.55 -124.74
CA PHE A 880 1.38 101.81 -125.71
C PHE A 880 1.80 100.31 -125.72
N PHE A 881 0.85 99.47 -125.31
CA PHE A 881 0.58 98.07 -125.71
C PHE A 881 1.60 96.94 -125.47
N PHE A 882 1.19 95.92 -124.68
CA PHE A 882 0.65 94.68 -125.27
C PHE A 882 -0.23 93.89 -124.28
N LYS A 883 -1.27 93.26 -124.83
CA LYS A 883 -2.46 92.68 -124.21
C LYS A 883 -2.61 91.25 -124.73
N ILE A 884 -2.43 90.23 -123.88
CA ILE A 884 -2.95 88.85 -124.03
C ILE A 884 -3.07 88.33 -122.58
N GLY A 885 -4.21 87.94 -122.00
CA GLY A 885 -5.50 87.54 -122.56
C GLY A 885 -5.64 86.02 -122.55
N LEU A 886 -5.96 85.41 -121.40
CA LEU A 886 -6.64 84.12 -121.33
C LEU A 886 -7.49 84.04 -120.05
N ASN A 887 -8.78 83.84 -120.28
CA ASN A 887 -9.87 83.84 -119.33
C ASN A 887 -10.44 82.41 -119.26
N ALA A 888 -10.89 82.02 -118.07
CA ALA A 888 -12.06 81.18 -117.75
C ALA A 888 -12.21 79.81 -118.45
N THR A 889 -12.33 78.70 -117.72
CA THR A 889 -13.58 78.10 -117.16
C THR A 889 -13.21 76.62 -116.85
N ASN A 890 -13.83 75.79 -116.02
CA ASN A 890 -15.02 75.79 -115.19
C ASN A 890 -14.97 74.54 -114.27
N THR A 891 -15.60 74.65 -113.07
CA THR A 891 -16.36 73.62 -112.33
C THR A 891 -15.90 72.15 -112.19
N GLN A 892 -15.80 71.66 -110.93
CA GLN A 892 -16.76 70.75 -110.22
C GLN A 892 -16.12 70.26 -108.89
N ARG A 893 -16.75 70.47 -107.72
CA ARG A 893 -17.53 69.48 -106.91
C ARG A 893 -16.82 68.10 -106.81
N GLN A 894 -16.54 67.48 -105.65
CA GLN A 894 -17.36 67.25 -104.45
C GLN A 894 -16.50 66.63 -103.32
N ARG A 895 -16.94 66.85 -102.06
CA ARG A 895 -16.90 66.04 -100.81
C ARG A 895 -16.21 64.65 -100.87
N TYR A 896 -15.50 64.13 -99.87
CA TYR A 896 -15.80 63.97 -98.43
C TYR A 896 -14.52 63.70 -97.61
N SER A 897 -14.67 63.87 -96.29
CA SER A 897 -13.69 63.82 -95.19
C SER A 897 -12.92 62.51 -94.98
N TRP A 898 -11.65 62.64 -94.59
CA TRP A 898 -11.14 62.27 -93.27
C TRP A 898 -10.33 63.44 -92.70
#